data_AF-A0A2E3MWT4-F1
#
_entry.id   AF-A0A2E3MWT4-F1
#
_cell.length_a   1.000
_cell.length_b   1.000
_cell.length_c   1.000
_cell.angle_alpha   90.00
_cell.angle_beta   90.00
_cell.angle_gamma   90.00
#
_symmetry.space_group_name_H-M   'P 1'
#
loop_
_entity.id
_entity.type
_entity.pdbx_description
1 polymer ?
#
loop_
_entity_poly.entity_id
_entity_poly.type
_entity_poly.pdbx_seq_one_letter_code
_entity_poly.pdbx_strand_id
1 'polypeptide(L)'
;MHSLYVRAMMLTAVFVVAVTQSSVDADVTPQERRSLRALKARITKAGNLYKQKKFKECGSLVVEAQQQIEQLAVSKDKQLWAQLSFQYKRLVKAHALLELQGIELKPLKKLEAMSDPKGGENKAISFKEDVAAILVARCGRCHVNNSRGMFSMSDFESLMKGPPAGFVIKPGDVAGSRLIEAVEGKEMPPSGAGIPEQELTLLKNWVQQGAKYDGEDPKVKLTSLAPDASARRRPEVAVVQSTGKESVHFASDLAPLLENQCGGCHGNGRRASGGFNLTTFRGLMRGGDSGAAVLPGKPVDSLLIRKLKGLAGDRMPLRRPPLKKEVIETIETWIKEGATFDGEDATRHIRDVAALARAKNATHEELSTDRKSLAAKNWRLGMPDGDLSQVETKNFLLLGDIPQGTLEEVAKVSEGVVTRVADIFKVAPKSPLIKGRMTLFVFQKRYDYSEFGKMVEERQLPRSWRGHWKFNVVDAYGALVRPRPDNEQVALDVLIAQQVAGAFVASHGKVPRWFSEGTARFVAWKIGAKDERVLAWDRELVETLNTMKQADDFLKGKLPAELADIASYSFIKFLMKDPRRYQRMLKSVGGGVEFQKAFTAVYQGTPEQVAKFWVPDAAKQALRVRRSRRSAGGSE
;
A
#
# COMPACT_ATOMS: atom_id res chain seq x y z
N MET A 1 28.06 62.85 16.13
CA MET A 1 29.50 63.08 16.37
C MET A 1 30.03 61.86 17.11
N HIS A 2 30.99 61.07 16.65
CA HIS A 2 31.84 61.07 15.44
C HIS A 2 31.99 59.59 14.97
N SER A 3 31.88 59.29 13.67
CA SER A 3 33.02 59.13 12.72
C SER A 3 33.83 57.83 13.01
N LEU A 4 33.58 56.74 12.27
CA LEU A 4 34.28 56.30 11.04
C LEU A 4 35.56 55.47 11.33
N TYR A 5 36.07 54.80 10.29
CA TYR A 5 37.12 53.75 10.30
C TYR A 5 36.61 52.40 10.87
N VAL A 6 36.90 51.23 10.26
CA VAL A 6 38.05 50.87 9.40
C VAL A 6 37.63 50.19 8.08
N ARG A 7 38.30 50.58 6.98
CA ARG A 7 38.45 49.80 5.74
C ARG A 7 39.82 49.11 5.77
N ALA A 8 39.89 47.81 5.42
CA ALA A 8 40.96 47.11 4.67
C ALA A 8 40.63 45.60 4.66
N MET A 9 40.47 44.85 3.55
CA MET A 9 41.19 44.73 2.27
C MET A 9 42.37 43.74 2.31
N MET A 10 42.16 42.53 1.76
CA MET A 10 43.13 41.67 1.02
C MET A 10 42.33 40.51 0.35
N LEU A 11 42.38 40.35 -0.99
CA LEU A 11 43.19 39.37 -1.77
C LEU A 11 42.83 37.87 -1.47
N THR A 12 42.71 36.88 -2.39
CA THR A 12 42.73 36.69 -3.87
C THR A 12 42.28 35.21 -4.15
N ALA A 13 41.98 34.65 -5.34
CA ALA A 13 41.87 35.09 -6.75
C ALA A 13 41.13 34.01 -7.64
N VAL A 14 40.62 34.43 -8.81
CA VAL A 14 40.53 33.72 -10.13
C VAL A 14 39.95 32.28 -10.22
N PHE A 15 38.81 32.13 -10.92
CA PHE A 15 38.78 31.46 -12.24
C PHE A 15 37.56 31.89 -13.10
N VAL A 16 37.69 31.78 -14.42
CA VAL A 16 36.76 32.30 -15.44
C VAL A 16 35.81 31.23 -15.97
N VAL A 17 34.51 31.56 -16.09
CA VAL A 17 33.64 31.08 -17.17
C VAL A 17 32.74 32.23 -17.63
N ALA A 18 32.81 32.58 -18.92
CA ALA A 18 31.86 33.51 -19.52
C ALA A 18 30.56 32.77 -19.90
N VAL A 19 29.41 33.29 -19.47
CA VAL A 19 28.12 32.95 -20.08
C VAL A 19 27.38 34.26 -20.35
N THR A 20 27.38 34.68 -21.61
CA THR A 20 26.46 35.69 -22.13
C THR A 20 25.05 35.11 -22.16
N GLN A 21 24.28 35.29 -21.08
CA GLN A 21 22.85 34.96 -21.11
C GLN A 21 22.08 36.06 -21.85
N SER A 22 21.75 35.73 -23.08
CA SER A 22 20.75 36.32 -23.97
C SER A 22 19.60 37.05 -23.25
N SER A 23 19.54 38.37 -23.43
CA SER A 23 18.39 39.20 -23.08
C SER A 23 17.37 39.25 -24.23
N VAL A 24 16.51 38.24 -24.34
CA VAL A 24 15.26 38.32 -25.10
C VAL A 24 14.13 37.62 -24.33
N ASP A 25 13.46 38.37 -23.47
CA ASP A 25 12.00 38.49 -23.47
C ASP A 25 11.62 39.69 -22.60
N ALA A 26 10.84 40.62 -23.16
CA ALA A 26 10.65 41.95 -22.59
C ALA A 26 9.68 41.94 -21.40
N ASP A 27 10.05 42.69 -20.35
CA ASP A 27 9.25 42.88 -19.14
C ASP A 27 8.21 43.99 -19.36
N VAL A 28 6.94 43.78 -18.96
CA VAL A 28 5.74 44.60 -19.31
C VAL A 28 6.05 46.10 -19.33
N THR A 29 5.68 46.84 -20.39
CA THR A 29 6.17 48.23 -20.54
C THR A 29 5.74 49.15 -19.39
N PRO A 30 6.50 50.22 -19.07
CA PRO A 30 6.12 51.20 -18.05
C PRO A 30 4.74 51.84 -18.29
N GLN A 31 4.30 51.94 -19.55
CA GLN A 31 2.99 52.44 -19.94
C GLN A 31 1.88 51.43 -19.66
N GLU A 32 2.05 50.16 -20.06
CA GLU A 32 1.10 49.08 -19.75
C GLU A 32 0.97 48.85 -18.24
N ARG A 33 2.07 48.93 -17.46
CA ARG A 33 2.01 48.86 -15.98
C ARG A 33 1.17 49.98 -15.37
N ARG A 34 1.24 51.21 -15.91
CA ARG A 34 0.38 52.33 -15.46
C ARG A 34 -1.08 52.06 -15.80
N SER A 35 -1.35 51.60 -17.02
CA SER A 35 -2.71 51.24 -17.47
C SER A 35 -3.33 50.11 -16.63
N LEU A 36 -2.59 49.03 -16.34
CA LEU A 36 -3.04 47.96 -15.44
C LEU A 36 -3.37 48.45 -14.02
N ARG A 37 -2.55 49.35 -13.47
CA ARG A 37 -2.81 49.96 -12.14
C ARG A 37 -4.08 50.81 -12.17
N ALA A 38 -4.29 51.61 -13.21
CA ALA A 38 -5.51 52.41 -13.40
C ALA A 38 -6.77 51.51 -13.54
N LEU A 39 -6.68 50.44 -14.33
CA LEU A 39 -7.75 49.44 -14.48
C LEU A 39 -8.10 48.79 -13.14
N LYS A 40 -7.10 48.33 -12.38
CA LYS A 40 -7.29 47.72 -11.04
C LYS A 40 -7.95 48.70 -10.07
N ALA A 41 -7.54 49.97 -10.09
CA ALA A 41 -8.14 51.02 -9.27
C ALA A 41 -9.61 51.26 -9.67
N ARG A 42 -9.92 51.35 -10.97
CA ARG A 42 -11.29 51.56 -11.46
C ARG A 42 -12.24 50.41 -11.10
N ILE A 43 -11.84 49.15 -11.33
CA ILE A 43 -12.64 47.98 -10.94
C ILE A 43 -12.89 47.95 -9.42
N THR A 44 -11.93 48.40 -8.62
CA THR A 44 -12.08 48.48 -7.16
C THR A 44 -13.02 49.62 -6.74
N LYS A 45 -12.96 50.78 -7.41
CA LYS A 45 -13.91 51.89 -7.20
C LYS A 45 -15.33 51.49 -7.58
N ALA A 46 -15.52 50.82 -8.71
CA ALA A 46 -16.81 50.27 -9.13
C ALA A 46 -17.39 49.31 -8.07
N GLY A 47 -16.59 48.36 -7.58
CA GLY A 47 -17.02 47.44 -6.51
C GLY A 47 -17.42 48.14 -5.20
N ASN A 48 -16.83 49.30 -4.89
CA ASN A 48 -17.24 50.11 -3.73
C ASN A 48 -18.55 50.87 -3.98
N LEU A 49 -18.76 51.42 -5.17
CA LEU A 49 -20.02 52.06 -5.55
C LEU A 49 -21.20 51.06 -5.58
N TYR A 50 -20.95 49.83 -6.03
CA TYR A 50 -21.94 48.74 -5.96
C TYR A 50 -22.38 48.47 -4.51
N LYS A 51 -21.44 48.37 -3.56
CA LYS A 51 -21.74 48.22 -2.13
C LYS A 51 -22.53 49.39 -1.55
N GLN A 52 -22.33 50.60 -2.09
CA GLN A 52 -23.07 51.81 -1.73
C GLN A 52 -24.43 51.94 -2.46
N LYS A 53 -24.87 50.91 -3.21
CA LYS A 53 -26.09 50.90 -4.04
C LYS A 53 -26.12 51.98 -5.13
N LYS A 54 -24.97 52.57 -5.48
CA LYS A 54 -24.81 53.58 -6.54
C LYS A 54 -24.64 52.88 -7.91
N PHE A 55 -25.66 52.14 -8.32
CA PHE A 55 -25.55 51.21 -9.45
C PHE A 55 -25.26 51.90 -10.79
N LYS A 56 -25.85 53.07 -11.08
CA LYS A 56 -25.56 53.83 -12.31
C LYS A 56 -24.11 54.31 -12.40
N GLU A 57 -23.56 54.84 -11.30
CA GLU A 57 -22.14 55.23 -11.21
C GLU A 57 -21.19 54.02 -11.23
N CYS A 58 -21.65 52.86 -10.74
CA CYS A 58 -20.91 51.61 -10.88
C CYS A 58 -20.87 51.14 -12.34
N GLY A 59 -22.00 51.22 -13.06
CA GLY A 59 -22.13 50.82 -14.45
C GLY A 59 -21.20 51.60 -15.39
N SER A 60 -21.11 52.94 -15.24
CA SER A 60 -20.19 53.74 -16.07
C SER A 60 -18.73 53.33 -15.89
N LEU A 61 -18.27 53.12 -14.64
CA LEU A 61 -16.91 52.65 -14.38
C LEU A 61 -16.65 51.21 -14.86
N VAL A 62 -17.69 50.37 -14.96
CA VAL A 62 -17.59 49.02 -15.55
C VAL A 62 -17.44 49.11 -17.07
N VAL A 63 -18.18 49.99 -17.75
CA VAL A 63 -18.02 50.23 -19.20
C VAL A 63 -16.64 50.81 -19.53
N GLU A 64 -16.14 51.77 -18.75
CA GLU A 64 -14.77 52.29 -18.90
C GLU A 64 -13.71 51.18 -18.67
N ALA A 65 -13.92 50.31 -17.68
CA ALA A 65 -13.00 49.20 -17.40
C ALA A 65 -13.04 48.14 -18.52
N GLN A 66 -14.21 47.89 -19.12
CA GLN A 66 -14.35 47.07 -20.32
C GLN A 66 -13.50 47.63 -21.46
N GLN A 67 -13.73 48.88 -21.86
CA GLN A 67 -13.00 49.52 -22.96
C GLN A 67 -11.48 49.49 -22.75
N GLN A 68 -11.00 49.72 -21.53
CA GLN A 68 -9.58 49.67 -21.23
C GLN A 68 -8.99 48.24 -21.29
N ILE A 69 -9.78 47.19 -20.98
CA ILE A 69 -9.36 45.81 -21.25
C ILE A 69 -9.33 45.54 -22.76
N GLU A 70 -10.30 46.04 -23.53
CA GLU A 70 -10.29 45.84 -25.00
C GLU A 70 -9.06 46.48 -25.66
N GLN A 71 -8.62 47.63 -25.18
CA GLN A 71 -7.38 48.29 -25.65
C GLN A 71 -6.11 47.52 -25.25
N LEU A 72 -6.05 46.96 -24.03
CA LEU A 72 -4.86 46.24 -23.54
C LEU A 72 -4.76 44.80 -24.09
N ALA A 73 -5.87 44.18 -24.50
CA ALA A 73 -5.91 42.81 -25.01
C ALA A 73 -5.23 42.64 -26.40
N VAL A 74 -4.98 43.74 -27.13
CA VAL A 74 -4.29 43.75 -28.43
C VAL A 74 -2.78 43.47 -28.30
N SER A 75 -2.22 43.60 -27.08
CA SER A 75 -0.79 43.36 -26.81
C SER A 75 -0.46 41.85 -26.80
N LYS A 76 0.69 41.49 -27.38
CA LYS A 76 1.16 40.09 -27.54
C LYS A 76 1.96 39.55 -26.33
N ASP A 77 2.05 40.32 -25.24
CA ASP A 77 2.82 39.96 -24.04
C ASP A 77 2.07 38.93 -23.16
N LYS A 78 2.69 37.75 -22.97
CA LYS A 78 2.17 36.65 -22.15
C LYS A 78 2.02 37.00 -20.66
N GLN A 79 2.88 37.84 -20.09
CA GLN A 79 2.79 38.25 -18.69
C GLN A 79 1.69 39.29 -18.46
N LEU A 80 1.55 40.25 -19.38
CA LEU A 80 0.42 41.18 -19.41
C LEU A 80 -0.92 40.43 -19.49
N TRP A 81 -0.99 39.41 -20.34
CA TRP A 81 -2.14 38.53 -20.50
C TRP A 81 -2.57 37.80 -19.23
N ALA A 82 -1.61 37.24 -18.48
CA ALA A 82 -1.90 36.62 -17.19
C ALA A 82 -2.57 37.61 -16.21
N GLN A 83 -2.09 38.86 -16.16
CA GLN A 83 -2.66 39.90 -15.29
C GLN A 83 -4.02 40.43 -15.79
N LEU A 84 -4.21 40.56 -17.11
CA LEU A 84 -5.49 40.92 -17.73
C LEU A 84 -6.56 39.86 -17.45
N SER A 85 -6.23 38.57 -17.57
CA SER A 85 -7.18 37.47 -17.34
C SER A 85 -7.82 37.51 -15.94
N PHE A 86 -7.06 37.92 -14.92
CA PHE A 86 -7.54 38.07 -13.56
C PHE A 86 -8.49 39.27 -13.40
N GLN A 87 -8.20 40.41 -14.05
CA GLN A 87 -9.12 41.56 -14.02
C GLN A 87 -10.38 41.31 -14.85
N TYR A 88 -10.26 40.63 -15.99
CA TYR A 88 -11.39 40.24 -16.84
C TYR A 88 -12.39 39.35 -16.09
N LYS A 89 -11.93 38.34 -15.33
CA LYS A 89 -12.81 37.52 -14.47
C LYS A 89 -13.57 38.35 -13.42
N ARG A 90 -12.97 39.43 -12.90
CA ARG A 90 -13.66 40.37 -11.99
C ARG A 90 -14.68 41.24 -12.71
N LEU A 91 -14.41 41.62 -13.96
CA LEU A 91 -15.32 42.38 -14.81
C LEU A 91 -16.55 41.56 -15.22
N VAL A 92 -16.36 40.29 -15.62
CA VAL A 92 -17.48 39.34 -15.90
C VAL A 92 -18.41 39.22 -14.70
N LYS A 93 -17.86 39.09 -13.48
CA LYS A 93 -18.66 39.07 -12.25
C LYS A 93 -19.38 40.41 -11.98
N ALA A 94 -18.78 41.54 -12.36
CA ALA A 94 -19.41 42.85 -12.22
C ALA A 94 -20.58 43.05 -13.21
N HIS A 95 -20.46 42.56 -14.45
CA HIS A 95 -21.57 42.56 -15.42
C HIS A 95 -22.77 41.77 -14.90
N ALA A 96 -22.57 40.49 -14.55
CA ALA A 96 -23.65 39.65 -14.03
C ALA A 96 -24.33 40.25 -12.78
N LEU A 97 -23.57 40.91 -11.89
CA LEU A 97 -24.12 41.58 -10.72
C LEU A 97 -24.90 42.86 -11.06
N LEU A 98 -24.59 43.57 -12.15
CA LEU A 98 -25.29 44.79 -12.57
C LEU A 98 -26.53 44.47 -13.43
N GLU A 99 -26.46 43.43 -14.26
CA GLU A 99 -27.61 42.87 -14.99
C GLU A 99 -28.69 42.39 -14.00
N LEU A 100 -28.30 41.71 -12.91
CA LEU A 100 -29.20 41.36 -11.79
C LEU A 100 -29.78 42.57 -11.03
N GLN A 101 -29.32 43.80 -11.29
CA GLN A 101 -29.89 45.04 -10.75
C GLN A 101 -30.59 45.88 -11.83
N GLY A 102 -30.87 45.29 -13.01
CA GLY A 102 -31.58 45.94 -14.11
C GLY A 102 -30.75 46.99 -14.86
N ILE A 103 -29.41 46.93 -14.77
CA ILE A 103 -28.52 47.77 -15.57
C ILE A 103 -28.01 46.97 -16.76
N GLU A 104 -28.54 47.29 -17.94
CA GLU A 104 -28.04 46.74 -19.20
C GLU A 104 -26.65 47.29 -19.51
N LEU A 105 -25.73 46.38 -19.83
CA LEU A 105 -24.36 46.67 -20.24
C LEU A 105 -24.08 45.99 -21.57
N LYS A 106 -23.12 46.53 -22.34
CA LYS A 106 -22.72 45.90 -23.61
C LYS A 106 -22.11 44.52 -23.33
N PRO A 107 -22.46 43.47 -24.10
CA PRO A 107 -21.89 42.14 -23.89
C PRO A 107 -20.35 42.14 -23.90
N LEU A 108 -19.75 41.42 -22.95
CA LEU A 108 -18.30 41.26 -22.89
C LEU A 108 -17.82 40.34 -24.00
N LYS A 109 -16.92 40.84 -24.86
CA LYS A 109 -16.16 40.01 -25.79
C LYS A 109 -15.30 39.03 -24.99
N LYS A 110 -15.29 37.74 -25.39
CA LYS A 110 -14.41 36.74 -24.79
C LYS A 110 -12.96 37.18 -24.97
N LEU A 111 -12.19 37.19 -23.88
CA LEU A 111 -10.79 37.62 -23.90
C LEU A 111 -9.99 36.88 -25.00
N GLU A 112 -10.14 35.57 -25.10
CA GLU A 112 -9.53 34.69 -26.13
C GLU A 112 -9.79 35.16 -27.58
N ALA A 113 -10.95 35.75 -27.88
CA ALA A 113 -11.30 36.27 -29.20
C ALA A 113 -10.70 37.66 -29.48
N MET A 114 -10.01 38.26 -28.51
CA MET A 114 -9.40 39.59 -28.58
C MET A 114 -7.88 39.52 -28.74
N SER A 115 -7.28 38.35 -28.52
CA SER A 115 -5.85 38.06 -28.74
C SER A 115 -5.44 37.95 -30.21
N ASP A 116 -6.37 37.69 -31.12
CA ASP A 116 -6.05 37.07 -32.42
C ASP A 116 -6.72 37.75 -33.63
N PRO A 117 -6.06 38.73 -34.27
CA PRO A 117 -6.52 39.32 -35.53
C PRO A 117 -6.05 38.51 -36.75
N LYS A 118 -6.22 37.18 -36.73
CA LYS A 118 -6.38 36.24 -37.88
C LYS A 118 -6.27 34.80 -37.34
N GLY A 119 -7.38 34.06 -37.40
CA GLY A 119 -7.53 32.77 -36.74
C GLY A 119 -6.35 31.80 -36.94
N GLY A 120 -5.76 31.38 -35.82
CA GLY A 120 -4.74 30.33 -35.80
C GLY A 120 -5.18 29.04 -36.50
N GLU A 121 -4.24 28.42 -37.22
CA GLU A 121 -4.46 27.18 -37.96
C GLU A 121 -4.94 26.06 -37.02
N ASN A 122 -6.17 25.60 -37.27
CA ASN A 122 -6.83 24.60 -36.45
C ASN A 122 -6.24 23.22 -36.74
N LYS A 123 -5.22 22.79 -35.98
CA LYS A 123 -4.67 21.44 -36.09
C LYS A 123 -5.80 20.42 -35.92
N ALA A 124 -6.01 19.59 -36.94
CA ALA A 124 -7.03 18.55 -36.91
C ALA A 124 -6.74 17.57 -35.76
N ILE A 125 -7.75 17.29 -34.94
CA ILE A 125 -7.65 16.37 -33.80
C ILE A 125 -7.86 14.95 -34.31
N SER A 126 -6.91 14.07 -34.02
CA SER A 126 -6.93 12.66 -34.43
C SER A 126 -7.91 11.89 -33.55
N PHE A 127 -8.81 11.10 -34.14
CA PHE A 127 -9.62 10.21 -33.32
C PHE A 127 -8.76 9.08 -32.75
N LYS A 128 -7.87 8.49 -33.56
CA LYS A 128 -6.99 7.40 -33.15
C LYS A 128 -6.02 7.79 -32.03
N GLU A 129 -5.28 8.88 -32.21
CA GLU A 129 -4.19 9.27 -31.31
C GLU A 129 -4.70 10.06 -30.09
N ASP A 130 -5.63 11.01 -30.30
CA ASP A 130 -6.04 11.97 -29.25
C ASP A 130 -7.31 11.51 -28.49
N VAL A 131 -8.31 10.98 -29.20
CA VAL A 131 -9.66 10.74 -28.63
C VAL A 131 -9.85 9.31 -28.11
N ALA A 132 -9.43 8.30 -28.85
CA ALA A 132 -9.65 6.89 -28.52
C ALA A 132 -9.01 6.54 -27.16
N ALA A 133 -7.84 7.11 -26.86
CA ALA A 133 -7.18 6.95 -25.57
C ALA A 133 -8.02 7.48 -24.39
N ILE A 134 -8.67 8.63 -24.54
CA ILE A 134 -9.55 9.21 -23.51
C ILE A 134 -10.79 8.33 -23.32
N LEU A 135 -11.45 7.92 -24.41
CA LEU A 135 -12.65 7.08 -24.34
C LEU A 135 -12.37 5.71 -23.70
N VAL A 136 -11.25 5.06 -24.05
CA VAL A 136 -10.81 3.79 -23.46
C VAL A 136 -10.45 3.95 -21.98
N ALA A 137 -9.71 5.00 -21.61
CA ALA A 137 -9.25 5.19 -20.23
C ALA A 137 -10.36 5.64 -19.27
N ARG A 138 -11.22 6.58 -19.68
CA ARG A 138 -12.25 7.19 -18.81
C ARG A 138 -13.56 6.43 -18.81
N CYS A 139 -13.98 5.93 -19.97
CA CYS A 139 -15.32 5.38 -20.17
C CYS A 139 -15.31 3.88 -20.53
N GLY A 140 -14.14 3.33 -20.85
CA GLY A 140 -14.00 2.01 -21.45
C GLY A 140 -14.38 0.79 -20.59
N ARG A 141 -14.39 0.92 -19.25
CA ARG A 141 -14.87 -0.15 -18.35
C ARG A 141 -16.35 -0.48 -18.59
N CYS A 142 -17.17 0.55 -18.86
CA CYS A 142 -18.63 0.47 -18.86
C CYS A 142 -19.25 0.48 -20.27
N HIS A 143 -18.60 1.14 -21.23
CA HIS A 143 -19.15 1.37 -22.57
C HIS A 143 -18.27 0.87 -23.74
N VAL A 144 -16.97 0.56 -23.55
CA VAL A 144 -16.14 -0.07 -24.61
C VAL A 144 -16.11 -1.60 -24.44
N ASN A 145 -16.02 -2.08 -23.20
CA ASN A 145 -15.89 -3.51 -22.87
C ASN A 145 -17.20 -4.14 -22.36
N ASN A 146 -18.25 -3.32 -22.25
CA ASN A 146 -19.61 -3.64 -21.82
C ASN A 146 -20.55 -2.63 -22.48
N SER A 147 -21.86 -2.86 -22.42
CA SER A 147 -22.88 -1.98 -23.03
C SER A 147 -23.83 -1.39 -21.99
N ARG A 148 -23.29 -0.69 -20.98
CA ARG A 148 -24.14 -0.10 -19.91
C ARG A 148 -25.08 0.98 -20.45
N GLY A 149 -26.29 1.05 -19.89
CA GLY A 149 -27.32 2.00 -20.34
C GLY A 149 -27.82 1.74 -21.76
N MET A 150 -27.74 0.49 -22.24
CA MET A 150 -28.02 0.09 -23.64
C MET A 150 -27.15 0.83 -24.67
N PHE A 151 -25.99 1.35 -24.26
CA PHE A 151 -25.04 2.04 -25.12
C PHE A 151 -23.67 1.33 -25.13
N SER A 152 -23.17 1.06 -26.33
CA SER A 152 -21.82 0.55 -26.61
C SER A 152 -21.07 1.54 -27.50
N MET A 153 -19.78 1.68 -27.24
CA MET A 153 -18.76 2.28 -28.09
C MET A 153 -17.53 1.35 -28.11
N SER A 154 -17.76 0.07 -28.40
CA SER A 154 -16.71 -0.91 -28.64
C SER A 154 -15.73 -0.48 -29.74
N ASP A 155 -16.23 0.34 -30.67
CA ASP A 155 -15.67 0.78 -31.96
C ASP A 155 -16.29 2.14 -32.32
N PHE A 156 -15.80 2.78 -33.39
CA PHE A 156 -16.25 4.11 -33.81
C PHE A 156 -17.68 4.11 -34.35
N GLU A 157 -18.06 3.10 -35.12
CA GLU A 157 -19.42 2.96 -35.66
C GLU A 157 -20.47 2.92 -34.53
N SER A 158 -20.22 2.12 -33.49
CA SER A 158 -21.11 2.01 -32.33
C SER A 158 -21.21 3.32 -31.52
N LEU A 159 -20.08 4.04 -31.36
CA LEU A 159 -20.04 5.35 -30.71
C LEU A 159 -20.96 6.36 -31.41
N MET A 160 -20.89 6.43 -32.75
CA MET A 160 -21.68 7.37 -33.54
C MET A 160 -23.14 6.95 -33.66
N LYS A 161 -23.44 5.66 -33.65
CA LYS A 161 -24.81 5.12 -33.69
C LYS A 161 -25.61 5.45 -32.42
N GLY A 162 -24.97 5.42 -31.25
CA GLY A 162 -25.62 5.70 -29.96
C GLY A 162 -26.62 4.62 -29.49
N PRO A 163 -27.25 4.81 -28.32
CA PRO A 163 -28.35 3.96 -27.85
C PRO A 163 -29.65 4.20 -28.63
N PRO A 164 -30.66 3.31 -28.51
CA PRO A 164 -31.97 3.51 -29.13
C PRO A 164 -32.71 4.81 -28.73
N ALA A 165 -32.30 5.44 -27.62
CA ALA A 165 -32.91 6.67 -27.10
C ALA A 165 -32.34 7.98 -27.71
N GLY A 166 -31.32 7.91 -28.57
CA GLY A 166 -30.72 9.10 -29.21
C GLY A 166 -29.23 8.97 -29.50
N PHE A 167 -28.64 10.03 -30.04
CA PHE A 167 -27.21 10.09 -30.37
C PHE A 167 -26.36 10.47 -29.15
N VAL A 168 -25.13 9.92 -29.06
CA VAL A 168 -24.15 10.27 -28.01
C VAL A 168 -23.24 11.42 -28.45
N ILE A 169 -22.90 11.45 -29.74
CA ILE A 169 -22.15 12.51 -30.41
C ILE A 169 -23.01 13.10 -31.52
N LYS A 170 -23.07 14.43 -31.59
CA LYS A 170 -23.63 15.17 -32.71
C LYS A 170 -22.50 15.96 -33.39
N PRO A 171 -22.02 15.54 -34.58
CA PRO A 171 -20.96 16.23 -35.31
C PRO A 171 -21.19 17.73 -35.43
N GLY A 172 -20.21 18.54 -35.01
CA GLY A 172 -20.26 20.01 -35.07
C GLY A 172 -21.09 20.68 -33.97
N ASP A 173 -21.82 19.93 -33.15
CA ASP A 173 -22.70 20.45 -32.10
C ASP A 173 -22.26 19.94 -30.71
N VAL A 174 -21.41 20.72 -30.07
CA VAL A 174 -20.88 20.44 -28.73
C VAL A 174 -21.97 20.46 -27.66
N ALA A 175 -22.91 21.42 -27.74
CA ALA A 175 -23.97 21.60 -26.76
C ALA A 175 -25.07 20.52 -26.89
N GLY A 176 -25.34 20.06 -28.11
CA GLY A 176 -26.27 18.96 -28.37
C GLY A 176 -25.68 17.57 -28.11
N SER A 177 -24.37 17.42 -27.97
CA SER A 177 -23.72 16.10 -27.80
C SER A 177 -23.86 15.58 -26.36
N ARG A 178 -24.69 14.54 -26.16
CA ARG A 178 -24.95 13.95 -24.82
C ARG A 178 -23.69 13.50 -24.08
N LEU A 179 -22.61 13.11 -24.78
CA LEU A 179 -21.32 12.82 -24.13
C LEU A 179 -20.77 14.03 -23.38
N ILE A 180 -20.82 15.22 -23.99
CA ILE A 180 -20.28 16.45 -23.40
C ILE A 180 -21.15 16.87 -22.22
N GLU A 181 -22.48 16.91 -22.42
CA GLU A 181 -23.45 17.24 -21.38
C GLU A 181 -23.30 16.35 -20.13
N ALA A 182 -23.25 15.02 -20.30
CA ALA A 182 -23.14 14.08 -19.20
C ALA A 182 -21.80 14.17 -18.44
N VAL A 183 -20.72 14.55 -19.12
CA VAL A 183 -19.39 14.74 -18.51
C VAL A 183 -19.28 16.10 -17.81
N GLU A 184 -19.81 17.17 -18.39
CA GLU A 184 -19.90 18.49 -17.77
C GLU A 184 -20.80 18.49 -16.53
N GLY A 185 -21.97 17.85 -16.62
CA GLY A 185 -22.91 17.64 -15.51
C GLY A 185 -22.40 16.67 -14.44
N LYS A 186 -21.25 16.02 -14.66
CA LYS A 186 -20.64 15.01 -13.78
C LYS A 186 -21.53 13.78 -13.51
N GLU A 187 -22.52 13.54 -14.37
CA GLU A 187 -23.26 12.28 -14.42
C GLU A 187 -22.32 11.13 -14.83
N MET A 188 -21.35 11.44 -15.71
CA MET A 188 -20.34 10.53 -16.21
C MET A 188 -18.92 11.08 -15.97
N PRO A 189 -17.96 10.26 -15.49
CA PRO A 189 -18.15 8.89 -14.98
C PRO A 189 -19.00 8.87 -13.69
N PRO A 190 -19.72 7.77 -13.37
CA PRO A 190 -20.64 7.70 -12.23
C PRO A 190 -20.04 7.92 -10.83
N SER A 191 -18.71 8.03 -10.75
CA SER A 191 -17.96 8.46 -9.56
C SER A 191 -18.22 9.91 -9.16
N GLY A 192 -18.83 10.74 -10.01
CA GLY A 192 -19.00 12.19 -9.80
C GLY A 192 -17.69 13.00 -9.88
N ALA A 193 -16.56 12.35 -10.20
CA ALA A 193 -15.25 12.99 -10.30
C ALA A 193 -15.04 13.77 -11.60
N GLY A 194 -15.84 13.49 -12.64
CA GLY A 194 -15.63 14.00 -14.00
C GLY A 194 -14.37 13.44 -14.67
N ILE A 195 -13.91 14.13 -15.72
CA ILE A 195 -12.60 13.90 -16.37
C ILE A 195 -11.75 15.19 -16.30
N PRO A 196 -10.42 15.14 -16.50
CA PRO A 196 -9.58 16.33 -16.53
C PRO A 196 -10.05 17.35 -17.58
N GLU A 197 -10.03 18.64 -17.22
CA GLU A 197 -10.53 19.73 -18.09
C GLU A 197 -9.84 19.77 -19.46
N GLN A 198 -8.56 19.38 -19.53
CA GLN A 198 -7.80 19.27 -20.78
C GLN A 198 -8.36 18.17 -21.70
N GLU A 199 -8.73 17.02 -21.15
CA GLU A 199 -9.34 15.92 -21.90
C GLU A 199 -10.76 16.27 -22.35
N LEU A 200 -11.54 16.95 -21.49
CA LEU A 200 -12.86 17.46 -21.85
C LEU A 200 -12.79 18.53 -22.96
N THR A 201 -11.82 19.44 -22.88
CA THR A 201 -11.57 20.44 -23.92
C THR A 201 -11.21 19.78 -25.25
N LEU A 202 -10.39 18.72 -25.24
CA LEU A 202 -10.02 17.97 -26.43
C LEU A 202 -11.24 17.27 -27.06
N LEU A 203 -12.09 16.63 -26.26
CA LEU A 203 -13.35 16.04 -26.72
C LEU A 203 -14.30 17.08 -27.33
N LYS A 204 -14.48 18.24 -26.67
CA LYS A 204 -15.31 19.35 -27.19
C LYS A 204 -14.78 19.83 -28.54
N ASN A 205 -13.47 20.05 -28.67
CA ASN A 205 -12.87 20.53 -29.91
C ASN A 205 -12.97 19.51 -31.04
N TRP A 206 -12.80 18.21 -30.76
CA TRP A 206 -13.00 17.14 -31.73
C TRP A 206 -14.46 17.05 -32.22
N VAL A 207 -15.43 17.12 -31.30
CA VAL A 207 -16.86 17.21 -31.66
C VAL A 207 -17.10 18.45 -32.53
N GLN A 208 -16.55 19.60 -32.16
CA GLN A 208 -16.68 20.86 -32.91
C GLN A 208 -16.07 20.81 -34.32
N GLN A 209 -14.98 20.06 -34.51
CA GLN A 209 -14.37 19.77 -35.82
C GLN A 209 -15.15 18.74 -36.66
N GLY A 210 -16.33 18.31 -36.20
CA GLY A 210 -17.21 17.38 -36.92
C GLY A 210 -17.06 15.92 -36.52
N ALA A 211 -16.46 15.62 -35.36
CA ALA A 211 -16.35 14.27 -34.80
C ALA A 211 -15.81 13.21 -35.78
N LYS A 212 -14.81 13.57 -36.59
CA LYS A 212 -14.31 12.73 -37.69
C LYS A 212 -13.51 11.53 -37.19
N TYR A 213 -13.55 10.44 -37.97
CA TYR A 213 -12.67 9.28 -37.83
C TYR A 213 -11.53 9.36 -38.84
N ASP A 214 -10.33 9.01 -38.41
CA ASP A 214 -9.08 9.07 -39.19
C ASP A 214 -8.38 7.69 -39.28
N GLY A 215 -9.13 6.61 -39.07
CA GLY A 215 -8.69 5.24 -39.30
C GLY A 215 -9.28 4.62 -40.56
N GLU A 216 -8.69 3.51 -40.99
CA GLU A 216 -9.08 2.78 -42.22
C GLU A 216 -10.42 2.05 -42.08
N ASP A 217 -10.69 1.45 -40.91
CA ASP A 217 -11.95 0.75 -40.62
C ASP A 217 -12.57 1.28 -39.30
N PRO A 218 -13.79 1.86 -39.32
CA PRO A 218 -14.48 2.35 -38.13
C PRO A 218 -15.01 1.25 -37.19
N LYS A 219 -14.95 -0.03 -37.58
CA LYS A 219 -15.36 -1.19 -36.78
C LYS A 219 -14.21 -1.77 -35.94
N VAL A 220 -12.99 -1.25 -36.09
CA VAL A 220 -11.84 -1.63 -35.25
C VAL A 220 -12.13 -1.27 -33.79
N LYS A 221 -11.85 -2.22 -32.88
CA LYS A 221 -12.10 -2.02 -31.44
C LYS A 221 -11.26 -0.86 -30.91
N LEU A 222 -11.85 0.03 -30.12
CA LEU A 222 -11.14 1.17 -29.52
C LEU A 222 -9.95 0.72 -28.66
N THR A 223 -10.03 -0.47 -28.03
CA THR A 223 -8.94 -1.05 -27.24
C THR A 223 -7.70 -1.42 -28.06
N SER A 224 -7.83 -1.69 -29.37
CA SER A 224 -6.70 -1.91 -30.27
C SER A 224 -6.15 -0.62 -30.88
N LEU A 225 -6.95 0.45 -30.93
CA LEU A 225 -6.47 1.78 -31.33
C LEU A 225 -5.66 2.46 -30.21
N ALA A 226 -6.01 2.20 -28.94
CA ALA A 226 -5.30 2.74 -27.78
C ALA A 226 -4.91 1.63 -26.76
N PRO A 227 -3.97 0.72 -27.11
CA PRO A 227 -3.58 -0.40 -26.25
C PRO A 227 -2.98 0.09 -24.92
N ASP A 228 -2.16 1.14 -24.94
CA ASP A 228 -1.58 1.74 -23.74
C ASP A 228 -2.61 2.41 -22.83
N ALA A 229 -3.67 2.99 -23.41
CA ALA A 229 -4.79 3.51 -22.62
C ALA A 229 -5.57 2.37 -21.93
N SER A 230 -5.63 1.19 -22.55
CA SER A 230 -6.17 -0.02 -21.89
C SER A 230 -5.26 -0.50 -20.74
N ALA A 231 -3.94 -0.31 -20.83
CA ALA A 231 -2.99 -0.60 -19.75
C ALA A 231 -3.06 0.42 -18.61
N ARG A 232 -3.34 1.71 -18.91
CA ARG A 232 -3.63 2.79 -17.95
C ARG A 232 -4.93 2.60 -17.12
N ARG A 233 -5.60 1.44 -17.23
CA ARG A 233 -6.80 1.02 -16.46
C ARG A 233 -6.69 1.04 -14.93
N ARG A 234 -5.55 1.42 -14.37
CA ARG A 234 -5.35 1.62 -12.94
C ARG A 234 -4.95 3.07 -12.72
N PRO A 235 -5.89 4.01 -12.50
CA PRO A 235 -5.55 5.16 -11.68
C PRO A 235 -4.94 4.61 -10.39
N GLU A 236 -3.68 4.92 -10.14
CA GLU A 236 -3.04 4.50 -8.91
C GLU A 236 -3.74 5.21 -7.77
N VAL A 237 -4.52 4.44 -7.03
CA VAL A 237 -5.16 4.90 -5.81
C VAL A 237 -4.05 5.29 -4.84
N ALA A 238 -3.86 6.59 -4.66
CA ALA A 238 -2.94 7.14 -3.69
C ALA A 238 -3.39 6.70 -2.29
N VAL A 239 -2.62 5.80 -1.68
CA VAL A 239 -2.84 5.35 -0.31
C VAL A 239 -2.27 6.40 0.63
N VAL A 240 -3.14 7.24 1.17
CA VAL A 240 -2.76 8.21 2.22
C VAL A 240 -2.43 7.41 3.49
N GLN A 241 -1.20 7.52 3.98
CA GLN A 241 -0.79 6.88 5.23
C GLN A 241 -1.34 7.68 6.42
N SER A 242 -1.68 6.99 7.52
CA SER A 242 -2.05 7.62 8.79
C SER A 242 -0.87 8.40 9.37
N THR A 243 -1.18 9.56 9.96
CA THR A 243 -0.22 10.43 10.64
C THR A 243 -0.10 10.13 12.14
N GLY A 244 -0.91 9.21 12.67
CA GLY A 244 -1.02 8.89 14.09
C GLY A 244 -1.80 9.93 14.89
N LYS A 245 -2.51 10.86 14.21
CA LYS A 245 -3.36 11.89 14.82
C LYS A 245 -4.85 11.67 14.56
N GLU A 246 -5.17 10.71 13.71
CA GLU A 246 -6.53 10.31 13.38
C GLU A 246 -7.20 9.64 14.59
N SER A 247 -8.49 9.89 14.80
CA SER A 247 -9.27 9.28 15.88
C SER A 247 -9.84 7.91 15.52
N VAL A 248 -9.89 7.57 14.22
CA VAL A 248 -10.30 6.25 13.73
C VAL A 248 -9.17 5.60 12.93
N HIS A 249 -8.70 4.46 13.41
CA HIS A 249 -7.66 3.67 12.78
C HIS A 249 -8.26 2.61 11.84
N PHE A 250 -7.80 2.56 10.59
CA PHE A 250 -8.37 1.63 9.62
C PHE A 250 -8.13 0.18 10.05
N ALA A 251 -6.96 -0.16 10.59
CA ALA A 251 -6.59 -1.54 10.88
C ALA A 251 -7.30 -2.11 12.12
N SER A 252 -7.43 -1.34 13.21
CA SER A 252 -8.12 -1.82 14.43
C SER A 252 -9.63 -1.64 14.38
N ASP A 253 -10.13 -0.56 13.76
CA ASP A 253 -11.51 -0.14 13.97
C ASP A 253 -12.37 -0.47 12.74
N LEU A 254 -11.92 -0.09 11.53
CA LEU A 254 -12.71 -0.30 10.32
C LEU A 254 -12.53 -1.67 9.66
N ALA A 255 -11.32 -2.22 9.60
CA ALA A 255 -11.07 -3.48 8.92
C ALA A 255 -11.91 -4.64 9.51
N PRO A 256 -12.10 -4.78 10.85
CA PRO A 256 -13.02 -5.76 11.40
C PRO A 256 -14.49 -5.46 11.07
N LEU A 257 -14.91 -4.19 11.07
CA LEU A 257 -16.28 -3.79 10.72
C LEU A 257 -16.60 -4.12 9.25
N LEU A 258 -15.70 -3.79 8.33
CA LEU A 258 -15.86 -4.03 6.90
C LEU A 258 -15.85 -5.53 6.56
N GLU A 259 -14.96 -6.31 7.16
CA GLU A 259 -14.93 -7.77 6.96
C GLU A 259 -16.27 -8.40 7.43
N ASN A 260 -16.72 -8.08 8.66
CA ASN A 260 -17.91 -8.67 9.25
C ASN A 260 -19.23 -8.21 8.59
N GLN A 261 -19.37 -6.91 8.28
CA GLN A 261 -20.63 -6.34 7.78
C GLN A 261 -20.75 -6.42 6.25
N CYS A 262 -19.63 -6.34 5.53
CA CYS A 262 -19.60 -6.15 4.08
C CYS A 262 -18.88 -7.28 3.33
N GLY A 263 -17.98 -8.02 3.98
CA GLY A 263 -17.16 -9.08 3.38
C GLY A 263 -17.97 -10.19 2.69
N GLY A 264 -19.13 -10.57 3.22
CA GLY A 264 -19.96 -11.64 2.64
C GLY A 264 -20.38 -11.42 1.18
N CYS A 265 -20.51 -10.17 0.72
CA CYS A 265 -20.84 -9.84 -0.68
C CYS A 265 -19.68 -9.17 -1.44
N HIS A 266 -18.80 -8.45 -0.73
CA HIS A 266 -17.75 -7.62 -1.34
C HIS A 266 -16.31 -8.14 -1.09
N GLY A 267 -16.15 -9.18 -0.27
CA GLY A 267 -14.89 -9.89 -0.02
C GLY A 267 -14.59 -11.04 -0.99
N ASN A 268 -15.49 -11.34 -1.93
CA ASN A 268 -15.36 -12.49 -2.85
C ASN A 268 -14.55 -12.18 -4.13
N GLY A 269 -13.56 -11.30 -4.03
CA GLY A 269 -12.60 -11.00 -5.10
C GLY A 269 -13.26 -10.65 -6.45
N ARG A 270 -13.18 -11.57 -7.43
CA ARG A 270 -13.73 -11.39 -8.79
C ARG A 270 -15.27 -11.46 -8.86
N ARG A 271 -15.95 -11.98 -7.84
CA ARG A 271 -17.43 -12.09 -7.78
C ARG A 271 -18.08 -11.04 -6.87
N ALA A 272 -17.33 -10.02 -6.47
CA ALA A 272 -17.81 -8.99 -5.55
C ALA A 272 -18.97 -8.18 -6.17
N SER A 273 -20.07 -8.02 -5.41
CA SER A 273 -21.28 -7.36 -5.91
C SER A 273 -21.01 -5.93 -6.38
N GLY A 274 -21.58 -5.55 -7.54
CA GLY A 274 -21.35 -4.24 -8.16
C GLY A 274 -19.89 -3.96 -8.50
N GLY A 275 -19.07 -5.00 -8.72
CA GLY A 275 -17.64 -4.87 -9.01
C GLY A 275 -16.83 -4.18 -7.90
N PHE A 276 -17.40 -4.01 -6.71
CA PHE A 276 -16.79 -3.34 -5.57
C PHE A 276 -16.13 -4.38 -4.67
N ASN A 277 -14.81 -4.52 -4.82
CA ASN A 277 -14.01 -5.48 -4.08
C ASN A 277 -13.30 -4.80 -2.90
N LEU A 278 -13.70 -5.13 -1.67
CA LEU A 278 -13.12 -4.59 -0.44
C LEU A 278 -12.08 -5.50 0.21
N THR A 279 -11.66 -6.61 -0.42
CA THR A 279 -10.68 -7.55 0.17
C THR A 279 -9.39 -6.88 0.58
N THR A 280 -9.02 -5.75 -0.01
CA THR A 280 -7.80 -5.00 0.29
C THR A 280 -8.14 -3.52 0.46
N PHE A 281 -7.35 -2.77 1.23
CA PHE A 281 -7.51 -1.32 1.34
C PHE A 281 -7.47 -0.63 -0.04
N ARG A 282 -6.51 -1.03 -0.89
CA ARG A 282 -6.41 -0.53 -2.27
C ARG A 282 -7.64 -0.91 -3.13
N GLY A 283 -8.33 -2.01 -2.81
CA GLY A 283 -9.60 -2.40 -3.43
C GLY A 283 -10.77 -1.50 -3.00
N LEU A 284 -10.95 -1.33 -1.69
CA LEU A 284 -11.92 -0.40 -1.08
C LEU A 284 -11.82 0.99 -1.73
N MET A 285 -10.61 1.56 -1.75
CA MET A 285 -10.36 2.91 -2.24
C MET A 285 -10.42 3.02 -3.78
N ARG A 286 -10.25 1.91 -4.53
CA ARG A 286 -10.50 1.88 -5.98
C ARG A 286 -11.99 2.01 -6.31
N GLY A 287 -12.86 1.57 -5.41
CA GLY A 287 -14.31 1.55 -5.63
C GLY A 287 -14.76 0.47 -6.61
N GLY A 288 -16.04 0.57 -6.99
CA GLY A 288 -16.76 -0.44 -7.76
C GLY A 288 -17.07 -0.03 -9.19
N ASP A 289 -18.10 -0.67 -9.74
CA ASP A 289 -18.68 -0.35 -11.05
C ASP A 289 -19.37 1.01 -11.09
N SER A 290 -19.88 1.47 -9.95
CA SER A 290 -20.46 2.80 -9.74
C SER A 290 -19.41 3.88 -9.44
N GLY A 291 -18.12 3.59 -9.62
CA GLY A 291 -17.03 4.52 -9.32
C GLY A 291 -16.48 4.39 -7.89
N ALA A 292 -15.79 5.46 -7.43
CA ALA A 292 -15.13 5.49 -6.13
C ALA A 292 -16.15 5.32 -4.99
N ALA A 293 -15.90 4.35 -4.10
CA ALA A 293 -16.74 4.16 -2.92
C ALA A 293 -16.45 5.21 -1.84
N VAL A 294 -15.19 5.65 -1.74
CA VAL A 294 -14.69 6.58 -0.72
C VAL A 294 -14.03 7.77 -1.41
N LEU A 295 -14.37 8.98 -0.95
CA LEU A 295 -13.73 10.23 -1.33
C LEU A 295 -13.05 10.83 -0.09
N PRO A 296 -11.71 10.77 0.02
CA PRO A 296 -10.95 11.35 1.14
C PRO A 296 -11.39 12.78 1.49
N GLY A 297 -11.63 13.02 2.78
CA GLY A 297 -12.10 14.31 3.32
C GLY A 297 -13.57 14.64 3.05
N LYS A 298 -14.31 13.80 2.30
CA LYS A 298 -15.67 14.10 1.82
C LYS A 298 -16.65 12.96 2.16
N PRO A 299 -17.05 12.80 3.44
CA PRO A 299 -17.96 11.72 3.85
C PRO A 299 -19.34 11.82 3.19
N VAL A 300 -19.93 13.02 3.10
CA VAL A 300 -21.27 13.24 2.52
C VAL A 300 -21.32 12.89 1.02
N ASP A 301 -20.27 13.23 0.28
CA ASP A 301 -20.17 12.95 -1.16
C ASP A 301 -19.81 11.47 -1.45
N SER A 302 -19.22 10.77 -0.47
CA SER A 302 -18.74 9.39 -0.64
C SER A 302 -19.89 8.41 -0.88
N LEU A 303 -19.82 7.69 -2.00
CA LEU A 303 -20.85 6.73 -2.40
C LEU A 303 -21.12 5.66 -1.33
N LEU A 304 -20.10 5.24 -0.57
CA LEU A 304 -20.25 4.32 0.56
C LEU A 304 -21.25 4.86 1.60
N ILE A 305 -21.06 6.10 2.07
CA ILE A 305 -21.95 6.72 3.06
C ILE A 305 -23.35 6.93 2.49
N ARG A 306 -23.45 7.42 1.25
CA ARG A 306 -24.74 7.57 0.56
C ARG A 306 -25.47 6.23 0.42
N LYS A 307 -24.76 5.14 0.13
CA LYS A 307 -25.30 3.78 0.10
C LYS A 307 -25.74 3.27 1.47
N LEU A 308 -24.99 3.54 2.54
CA LEU A 308 -25.37 3.15 3.90
C LEU A 308 -26.60 3.93 4.40
N LYS A 309 -26.71 5.22 4.06
CA LYS A 309 -27.85 6.09 4.41
C LYS A 309 -29.04 6.03 3.46
N GLY A 310 -28.96 5.24 2.38
CA GLY A 310 -30.05 5.09 1.39
C GLY A 310 -30.24 6.28 0.44
N LEU A 311 -29.24 7.16 0.33
CA LEU A 311 -29.23 8.40 -0.47
C LEU A 311 -28.68 8.19 -1.90
N ALA A 312 -28.55 6.94 -2.35
CA ALA A 312 -28.05 6.58 -3.68
C ALA A 312 -28.45 5.14 -4.08
N GLY A 313 -29.62 4.96 -4.69
CA GLY A 313 -30.16 3.63 -5.07
C GLY A 313 -30.29 2.69 -3.86
N ASP A 314 -30.21 1.37 -4.09
CA ASP A 314 -30.39 0.37 -3.01
C ASP A 314 -29.47 0.61 -1.81
N ARG A 315 -30.07 0.68 -0.62
CA ARG A 315 -29.41 0.91 0.67
C ARG A 315 -28.66 -0.34 1.15
N MET A 316 -27.38 -0.19 1.44
CA MET A 316 -26.52 -1.27 1.93
C MET A 316 -26.51 -1.35 3.47
N PRO A 317 -26.33 -2.55 4.07
CA PRO A 317 -26.23 -3.85 3.42
C PRO A 317 -27.58 -4.29 2.81
N LEU A 318 -27.56 -4.91 1.63
CA LEU A 318 -28.77 -5.29 0.91
C LEU A 318 -29.56 -6.38 1.67
N ARG A 319 -30.90 -6.25 1.75
CA ARG A 319 -31.81 -7.22 2.41
C ARG A 319 -31.44 -7.59 3.86
N ARG A 320 -30.79 -6.68 4.59
CA ARG A 320 -30.51 -6.79 6.04
C ARG A 320 -31.03 -5.54 6.78
N PRO A 321 -31.06 -5.52 8.13
CA PRO A 321 -31.27 -4.26 8.86
C PRO A 321 -30.23 -3.18 8.48
N PRO A 322 -30.53 -1.89 8.67
CA PRO A 322 -29.51 -0.83 8.56
C PRO A 322 -28.35 -1.09 9.53
N LEU A 323 -27.16 -0.58 9.22
CA LEU A 323 -26.09 -0.54 10.23
C LEU A 323 -26.49 0.41 11.37
N LYS A 324 -25.99 0.13 12.57
CA LYS A 324 -26.11 1.02 13.72
C LYS A 324 -25.50 2.39 13.40
N LYS A 325 -26.07 3.46 13.96
CA LYS A 325 -25.68 4.85 13.68
C LYS A 325 -24.20 5.08 13.98
N GLU A 326 -23.73 4.52 15.08
CA GLU A 326 -22.35 4.65 15.57
C GLU A 326 -21.36 4.05 14.56
N VAL A 327 -21.70 2.92 13.94
CA VAL A 327 -20.85 2.28 12.90
C VAL A 327 -20.76 3.15 11.64
N ILE A 328 -21.86 3.80 11.26
CA ILE A 328 -21.85 4.74 10.13
C ILE A 328 -21.00 5.97 10.50
N GLU A 329 -21.11 6.48 11.72
CA GLU A 329 -20.32 7.62 12.22
C GLU A 329 -18.82 7.31 12.32
N THR A 330 -18.41 6.10 12.67
CA THR A 330 -17.00 5.66 12.59
C THR A 330 -16.48 5.73 11.15
N ILE A 331 -17.25 5.26 10.17
CA ILE A 331 -16.87 5.31 8.75
C ILE A 331 -16.85 6.77 8.26
N GLU A 332 -17.84 7.60 8.61
CA GLU A 332 -17.87 9.02 8.24
C GLU A 332 -16.68 9.78 8.83
N THR A 333 -16.30 9.48 10.07
CA THR A 333 -15.16 10.12 10.75
C THR A 333 -13.84 9.77 10.07
N TRP A 334 -13.57 8.48 9.82
CA TRP A 334 -12.38 8.06 9.07
C TRP A 334 -12.30 8.68 7.66
N ILE A 335 -13.42 8.77 6.94
CA ILE A 335 -13.43 9.42 5.62
C ILE A 335 -13.12 10.92 5.77
N LYS A 336 -13.72 11.60 6.75
CA LYS A 336 -13.47 13.02 7.07
C LYS A 336 -12.00 13.28 7.44
N GLU A 337 -11.35 12.35 8.13
CA GLU A 337 -9.93 12.38 8.50
C GLU A 337 -8.98 12.09 7.32
N GLY A 338 -9.52 11.91 6.10
CA GLY A 338 -8.74 11.72 4.88
C GLY A 338 -8.67 10.28 4.39
N ALA A 339 -9.48 9.38 4.97
CA ALA A 339 -9.53 7.96 4.62
C ALA A 339 -8.14 7.30 4.64
N THR A 340 -7.40 7.47 5.73
CA THR A 340 -6.00 7.06 5.85
C THR A 340 -5.81 5.56 6.12
N PHE A 341 -4.62 5.05 5.82
CA PHE A 341 -4.21 3.67 6.09
C PHE A 341 -3.05 3.61 7.10
N ASP A 342 -3.22 2.81 8.13
CA ASP A 342 -2.27 2.54 9.23
C ASP A 342 -1.67 1.12 9.18
N GLY A 343 -2.05 0.33 8.18
CA GLY A 343 -1.49 -1.01 7.95
C GLY A 343 -0.16 -0.99 7.20
N GLU A 344 0.58 -2.10 7.28
CA GLU A 344 1.90 -2.22 6.65
C GLU A 344 1.88 -2.42 5.12
N ASP A 345 0.75 -2.88 4.57
CA ASP A 345 0.59 -3.23 3.16
C ASP A 345 -0.90 -3.08 2.74
N ALA A 346 -1.18 -2.10 1.90
CA ALA A 346 -2.54 -1.80 1.42
C ALA A 346 -3.10 -2.82 0.40
N THR A 347 -2.28 -3.81 0.01
CA THR A 347 -2.67 -4.94 -0.86
C THR A 347 -2.88 -6.25 -0.07
N ARG A 348 -2.59 -6.26 1.23
CA ARG A 348 -2.93 -7.37 2.14
C ARG A 348 -4.45 -7.49 2.33
N HIS A 349 -4.94 -8.69 2.63
CA HIS A 349 -6.36 -8.89 2.89
C HIS A 349 -6.80 -8.12 4.15
N ILE A 350 -7.96 -7.43 4.12
CA ILE A 350 -8.41 -6.60 5.26
C ILE A 350 -8.62 -7.43 6.53
N ARG A 351 -9.12 -8.67 6.41
CA ARG A 351 -9.17 -9.65 7.51
C ARG A 351 -7.81 -9.86 8.19
N ASP A 352 -6.72 -9.91 7.42
CA ASP A 352 -5.38 -10.17 7.94
C ASP A 352 -4.84 -8.87 8.59
N VAL A 353 -5.15 -7.70 8.01
CA VAL A 353 -4.85 -6.38 8.61
C VAL A 353 -5.57 -6.23 9.96
N ALA A 354 -6.86 -6.55 10.02
CA ALA A 354 -7.69 -6.55 11.22
C ALA A 354 -7.15 -7.50 12.29
N ALA A 355 -6.85 -8.74 11.92
CA ALA A 355 -6.33 -9.73 12.84
C ALA A 355 -4.94 -9.32 13.38
N LEU A 356 -4.05 -8.77 12.55
CA LEU A 356 -2.75 -8.26 12.98
C LEU A 356 -2.87 -7.06 13.94
N ALA A 357 -3.80 -6.13 13.71
CA ALA A 357 -4.04 -5.00 14.60
C ALA A 357 -4.58 -5.46 15.97
N ARG A 358 -5.59 -6.34 15.95
CA ARG A 358 -6.13 -6.99 17.16
C ARG A 358 -5.03 -7.72 17.93
N ALA A 359 -4.21 -8.53 17.27
CA ALA A 359 -3.17 -9.31 17.93
C ALA A 359 -2.00 -8.47 18.50
N LYS A 360 -1.73 -7.28 17.93
CA LYS A 360 -0.80 -6.31 18.55
C LYS A 360 -1.34 -5.84 19.90
N ASN A 361 -2.62 -5.48 19.97
CA ASN A 361 -3.24 -4.82 21.13
C ASN A 361 -3.82 -5.78 22.19
N ALA A 362 -4.29 -6.97 21.81
CA ALA A 362 -4.87 -7.99 22.69
C ALA A 362 -3.97 -8.34 23.89
N THR A 363 -4.55 -8.77 25.01
CA THR A 363 -3.84 -9.34 26.17
C THR A 363 -3.20 -10.70 25.84
N HIS A 364 -2.46 -11.30 26.80
CA HIS A 364 -1.96 -12.66 26.62
C HIS A 364 -3.12 -13.67 26.52
N GLU A 365 -4.15 -13.48 27.34
CA GLU A 365 -5.31 -14.35 27.48
C GLU A 365 -6.19 -14.28 26.22
N GLU A 366 -6.54 -13.07 25.75
CA GLU A 366 -7.31 -12.88 24.51
C GLU A 366 -6.59 -13.48 23.29
N LEU A 367 -5.29 -13.22 23.14
CA LEU A 367 -4.51 -13.76 22.03
C LEU A 367 -4.34 -15.29 22.13
N SER A 368 -4.35 -15.85 23.35
CA SER A 368 -4.39 -17.31 23.55
C SER A 368 -5.73 -17.90 23.12
N THR A 369 -6.85 -17.23 23.40
CA THR A 369 -8.19 -17.65 22.95
C THR A 369 -8.32 -17.60 21.42
N ASP A 370 -7.85 -16.52 20.79
CA ASP A 370 -7.85 -16.37 19.33
C ASP A 370 -7.00 -17.47 18.67
N ARG A 371 -5.78 -17.72 19.19
CA ARG A 371 -4.91 -18.80 18.71
C ARG A 371 -5.48 -20.20 18.94
N LYS A 372 -6.22 -20.43 20.04
CA LYS A 372 -6.92 -21.70 20.26
C LYS A 372 -7.97 -21.97 19.18
N SER A 373 -8.73 -20.94 18.79
CA SER A 373 -9.69 -21.06 17.67
C SER A 373 -8.99 -21.34 16.34
N LEU A 374 -7.86 -20.68 16.08
CA LEU A 374 -7.06 -20.90 14.86
C LEU A 374 -6.41 -22.29 14.84
N ALA A 375 -5.83 -22.73 15.95
CA ALA A 375 -5.23 -24.05 16.10
C ALA A 375 -6.23 -25.18 15.83
N ALA A 376 -7.45 -25.08 16.34
CA ALA A 376 -8.52 -26.06 16.09
C ALA A 376 -8.97 -26.07 14.62
N LYS A 377 -8.96 -24.92 13.92
CA LYS A 377 -9.22 -24.85 12.47
C LYS A 377 -8.09 -25.49 11.66
N ASN A 378 -6.85 -25.14 11.98
CA ASN A 378 -5.66 -25.71 11.35
C ASN A 378 -5.59 -27.23 11.55
N TRP A 379 -5.93 -27.74 12.75
CA TRP A 379 -6.03 -29.17 13.00
C TRP A 379 -7.05 -29.84 12.08
N ARG A 380 -8.29 -29.34 12.01
CA ARG A 380 -9.34 -29.92 11.15
C ARG A 380 -9.02 -29.84 9.65
N LEU A 381 -8.19 -28.89 9.22
CA LEU A 381 -7.73 -28.79 7.83
C LEU A 381 -6.65 -29.83 7.49
N GLY A 382 -5.72 -30.09 8.42
CA GLY A 382 -4.68 -31.11 8.25
C GLY A 382 -5.14 -32.54 8.57
N MET A 383 -6.05 -32.67 9.54
CA MET A 383 -6.54 -33.90 10.17
C MET A 383 -8.08 -33.85 10.27
N PRO A 384 -8.83 -33.98 9.16
CA PRO A 384 -10.28 -33.91 9.17
C PRO A 384 -10.93 -35.05 9.98
N ASP A 385 -10.36 -36.26 9.87
CA ASP A 385 -10.86 -37.51 10.48
C ASP A 385 -9.97 -38.02 11.62
N GLY A 386 -9.00 -37.23 12.08
CA GLY A 386 -7.99 -37.65 13.05
C GLY A 386 -8.37 -37.40 14.51
N ASP A 387 -8.07 -38.37 15.38
CA ASP A 387 -8.18 -38.21 16.83
C ASP A 387 -7.43 -36.96 17.32
N LEU A 388 -8.04 -36.22 18.25
CA LEU A 388 -7.49 -34.99 18.80
C LEU A 388 -7.43 -35.06 20.33
N SER A 389 -6.24 -35.26 20.87
CA SER A 389 -5.91 -34.93 22.26
C SER A 389 -5.55 -33.46 22.38
N GLN A 390 -5.88 -32.82 23.51
CA GLN A 390 -5.57 -31.42 23.77
C GLN A 390 -5.11 -31.19 25.23
N VAL A 391 -4.06 -30.39 25.41
CA VAL A 391 -3.61 -29.91 26.73
C VAL A 391 -3.37 -28.41 26.69
N GLU A 392 -3.77 -27.68 27.71
CA GLU A 392 -3.41 -26.27 27.90
C GLU A 392 -2.53 -26.10 29.14
N THR A 393 -1.51 -25.26 29.02
CA THR A 393 -0.56 -24.94 30.08
C THR A 393 -0.42 -23.42 30.22
N LYS A 394 0.57 -22.95 31.01
CA LYS A 394 0.84 -21.51 31.15
C LYS A 394 1.27 -20.90 29.82
N ASN A 395 2.21 -21.52 29.13
CA ASN A 395 2.84 -20.99 27.91
C ASN A 395 2.35 -21.64 26.61
N PHE A 396 1.69 -22.80 26.68
CA PHE A 396 1.36 -23.62 25.51
C PHE A 396 -0.10 -24.05 25.41
N LEU A 397 -0.50 -24.27 24.17
CA LEU A 397 -1.65 -25.08 23.79
C LEU A 397 -1.12 -26.25 22.96
N LEU A 398 -1.28 -27.48 23.42
CA LEU A 398 -0.83 -28.68 22.71
C LEU A 398 -2.02 -29.37 22.05
N LEU A 399 -1.88 -29.73 20.78
CA LEU A 399 -2.83 -30.56 20.02
C LEU A 399 -2.03 -31.73 19.41
N GLY A 400 -2.59 -32.94 19.41
CA GLY A 400 -1.91 -34.10 18.83
C GLY A 400 -2.78 -35.33 18.60
N ASP A 401 -2.30 -36.19 17.71
CA ASP A 401 -2.79 -37.53 17.34
C ASP A 401 -2.22 -38.63 18.26
N ILE A 402 -1.87 -38.26 19.50
CA ILE A 402 -1.26 -39.11 20.52
C ILE A 402 -2.17 -39.22 21.75
N PRO A 403 -2.07 -40.29 22.56
CA PRO A 403 -2.91 -40.45 23.74
C PRO A 403 -2.79 -39.27 24.73
N GLN A 404 -3.91 -38.90 25.35
CA GLN A 404 -4.01 -37.72 26.23
C GLN A 404 -2.91 -37.66 27.31
N GLY A 405 -2.70 -38.74 28.07
CA GLY A 405 -1.65 -38.78 29.10
C GLY A 405 -0.23 -38.59 28.55
N THR A 406 0.03 -39.06 27.32
CA THR A 406 1.28 -38.78 26.62
C THR A 406 1.40 -37.32 26.22
N LEU A 407 0.31 -36.68 25.76
CA LEU A 407 0.31 -35.26 25.44
C LEU A 407 0.57 -34.40 26.69
N GLU A 408 0.10 -34.83 27.86
CA GLU A 408 0.37 -34.20 29.16
C GLU A 408 1.84 -34.33 29.60
N GLU A 409 2.52 -35.44 29.29
CA GLU A 409 3.97 -35.57 29.45
C GLU A 409 4.72 -34.57 28.55
N VAL A 410 4.36 -34.49 27.27
CA VAL A 410 4.94 -33.52 26.33
C VAL A 410 4.71 -32.09 26.79
N ALA A 411 3.55 -31.79 27.38
CA ALA A 411 3.21 -30.50 27.96
C ALA A 411 4.12 -30.13 29.14
N LYS A 412 4.37 -31.09 30.06
CA LYS A 412 5.33 -30.92 31.18
C LYS A 412 6.75 -30.64 30.68
N VAL A 413 7.21 -31.39 29.66
CA VAL A 413 8.52 -31.15 29.02
C VAL A 413 8.58 -29.76 28.38
N SER A 414 7.50 -29.32 27.70
CA SER A 414 7.44 -28.01 27.04
C SER A 414 7.57 -26.84 28.03
N GLU A 415 6.92 -26.93 29.20
CA GLU A 415 7.07 -25.93 30.27
C GLU A 415 8.48 -25.92 30.88
N GLY A 416 9.15 -27.07 31.01
CA GLY A 416 10.57 -27.10 31.40
C GLY A 416 11.48 -26.46 30.34
N VAL A 417 11.20 -26.70 29.06
CA VAL A 417 11.96 -26.15 27.93
C VAL A 417 11.80 -24.63 27.83
N VAL A 418 10.58 -24.08 27.91
CA VAL A 418 10.37 -22.62 27.76
C VAL A 418 11.11 -21.82 28.82
N THR A 419 11.21 -22.34 30.05
CA THR A 419 12.04 -21.75 31.11
C THR A 419 13.52 -21.76 30.75
N ARG A 420 14.07 -22.89 30.27
CA ARG A 420 15.47 -22.97 29.80
C ARG A 420 15.75 -22.02 28.63
N VAL A 421 14.80 -21.84 27.71
CA VAL A 421 14.91 -20.88 26.60
C VAL A 421 14.89 -19.43 27.12
N ALA A 422 13.99 -19.10 28.05
CA ALA A 422 13.95 -17.79 28.70
C ALA A 422 15.28 -17.46 29.42
N ASP A 423 15.88 -18.43 30.11
CA ASP A 423 17.18 -18.29 30.79
C ASP A 423 18.35 -18.05 29.84
N ILE A 424 18.32 -18.62 28.63
CA ILE A 424 19.34 -18.37 27.60
C ILE A 424 19.27 -16.91 27.13
N PHE A 425 18.07 -16.37 26.93
CA PHE A 425 17.86 -14.99 26.47
C PHE A 425 17.82 -13.95 27.59
N LYS A 426 17.78 -14.37 28.86
CA LYS A 426 17.61 -13.52 30.06
C LYS A 426 16.29 -12.75 30.08
N VAL A 427 15.21 -13.43 29.71
CA VAL A 427 13.84 -12.92 29.81
C VAL A 427 13.35 -13.01 31.25
N ALA A 428 12.61 -12.02 31.73
CA ALA A 428 12.12 -11.97 33.10
C ALA A 428 11.04 -13.04 33.36
N PRO A 429 11.08 -13.84 34.45
CA PRO A 429 10.16 -14.96 34.70
C PRO A 429 8.66 -14.60 34.80
N LYS A 430 8.33 -13.32 34.98
CA LYS A 430 6.95 -12.82 35.08
C LYS A 430 6.30 -12.61 33.71
N SER A 431 7.08 -12.46 32.64
CA SER A 431 6.55 -12.26 31.29
C SER A 431 6.44 -13.61 30.56
N PRO A 432 5.35 -13.91 29.84
CA PRO A 432 5.32 -15.06 28.95
C PRO A 432 6.36 -14.87 27.85
N LEU A 433 7.08 -15.94 27.49
CA LEU A 433 8.16 -15.86 26.49
C LEU A 433 7.62 -15.40 25.13
N ILE A 434 6.43 -15.89 24.76
CA ILE A 434 5.67 -15.46 23.59
C ILE A 434 4.31 -14.95 24.09
N LYS A 435 3.90 -13.77 23.62
CA LYS A 435 2.59 -13.18 23.94
C LYS A 435 1.48 -13.98 23.24
N GLY A 436 0.45 -14.37 24.00
CA GLY A 436 -0.46 -15.47 23.65
C GLY A 436 0.26 -16.82 23.68
N ARG A 437 -0.40 -17.86 24.22
CA ARG A 437 0.12 -19.24 24.20
C ARG A 437 0.65 -19.60 22.81
N MET A 438 1.77 -20.32 22.77
CA MET A 438 2.28 -20.92 21.55
C MET A 438 1.59 -22.27 21.35
N THR A 439 1.11 -22.54 20.14
CA THR A 439 0.54 -23.86 19.83
C THR A 439 1.67 -24.86 19.55
N LEU A 440 1.58 -26.07 20.09
CA LEU A 440 2.44 -27.19 19.68
C LEU A 440 1.59 -28.30 19.08
N PHE A 441 1.71 -28.49 17.77
CA PHE A 441 1.16 -29.64 17.06
C PHE A 441 2.13 -30.80 17.17
N VAL A 442 1.71 -31.86 17.87
CA VAL A 442 2.53 -33.03 18.20
C VAL A 442 2.00 -34.22 17.43
N PHE A 443 2.75 -34.64 16.40
CA PHE A 443 2.38 -35.75 15.53
C PHE A 443 3.07 -37.04 15.93
N GLN A 444 2.34 -38.16 15.88
CA GLN A 444 2.84 -39.50 16.13
C GLN A 444 3.68 -39.98 14.94
N LYS A 445 3.24 -39.68 13.70
CA LYS A 445 3.90 -40.16 12.49
C LYS A 445 4.37 -39.01 11.59
N ARG A 446 5.38 -39.32 10.79
CA ARG A 446 5.97 -38.42 9.79
C ARG A 446 5.02 -38.14 8.61
N TYR A 447 4.01 -39.01 8.40
CA TYR A 447 2.97 -38.82 7.39
C TYR A 447 2.04 -37.65 7.76
N ASP A 448 1.46 -37.71 8.96
CA ASP A 448 0.48 -36.72 9.44
C ASP A 448 1.09 -35.31 9.51
N TYR A 449 2.31 -35.20 10.02
CA TYR A 449 3.10 -33.96 9.96
C TYR A 449 3.32 -33.42 8.52
N SER A 450 3.46 -34.31 7.52
CA SER A 450 3.62 -33.89 6.11
C SER A 450 2.31 -33.41 5.50
N GLU A 451 1.20 -34.10 5.78
CA GLU A 451 -0.13 -33.69 5.32
C GLU A 451 -0.55 -32.37 6.00
N PHE A 452 -0.22 -32.16 7.29
CA PHE A 452 -0.39 -30.84 7.93
C PHE A 452 0.33 -29.73 7.15
N GLY A 453 1.60 -29.90 6.78
CA GLY A 453 2.32 -28.90 5.98
C GLY A 453 1.71 -28.67 4.59
N LYS A 454 1.20 -29.72 3.95
CA LYS A 454 0.54 -29.65 2.64
C LYS A 454 -0.83 -28.96 2.70
N MET A 455 -1.63 -29.24 3.73
CA MET A 455 -3.02 -28.79 3.84
C MET A 455 -3.17 -27.45 4.58
N VAL A 456 -2.30 -27.16 5.55
CA VAL A 456 -2.35 -25.94 6.39
C VAL A 456 -1.33 -24.88 5.94
N GLU A 457 -0.20 -25.31 5.36
CA GLU A 457 0.86 -24.40 4.89
C GLU A 457 1.06 -24.37 3.38
N GLU A 458 0.23 -25.13 2.63
CA GLU A 458 0.25 -25.20 1.17
C GLU A 458 1.64 -25.51 0.58
N ARG A 459 2.48 -26.24 1.33
CA ARG A 459 3.87 -26.56 0.94
C ARG A 459 4.29 -27.97 1.32
N GLN A 460 5.25 -28.53 0.57
CA GLN A 460 5.91 -29.77 0.96
C GLN A 460 6.94 -29.50 2.06
N LEU A 461 6.94 -30.34 3.11
CA LEU A 461 7.94 -30.27 4.19
C LEU A 461 9.15 -31.17 3.86
N PRO A 462 10.39 -30.66 3.99
CA PRO A 462 11.60 -31.45 3.76
C PRO A 462 11.64 -32.78 4.53
N ARG A 463 12.14 -33.83 3.87
CA ARG A 463 12.18 -35.20 4.44
C ARG A 463 12.98 -35.28 5.75
N SER A 464 14.06 -34.51 5.85
CA SER A 464 14.93 -34.41 7.04
C SER A 464 14.28 -33.68 8.22
N TRP A 465 13.23 -32.88 7.99
CA TRP A 465 12.61 -32.10 9.06
C TRP A 465 11.77 -33.01 9.98
N ARG A 466 12.13 -33.00 11.27
CA ARG A 466 11.36 -33.61 12.37
C ARG A 466 10.45 -32.61 13.09
N GLY A 467 10.61 -31.34 12.82
CA GLY A 467 9.73 -30.28 13.28
C GLY A 467 10.12 -28.94 12.66
N HIS A 468 9.21 -27.99 12.71
CA HIS A 468 9.43 -26.60 12.32
C HIS A 468 8.50 -25.68 13.12
N TRP A 469 8.75 -24.38 13.03
CA TRP A 469 7.97 -23.36 13.70
C TRP A 469 7.49 -22.33 12.68
N LYS A 470 6.40 -21.64 13.04
CA LYS A 470 5.87 -20.49 12.32
C LYS A 470 5.47 -19.44 13.33
N PHE A 471 5.82 -18.19 13.03
CA PHE A 471 5.39 -17.04 13.81
C PHE A 471 4.91 -15.94 12.90
N ASN A 472 3.76 -15.38 13.25
CA ASN A 472 3.32 -14.03 12.95
C ASN A 472 2.54 -13.52 14.18
N VAL A 473 2.03 -12.29 14.16
CA VAL A 473 1.36 -11.74 15.36
C VAL A 473 0.11 -12.56 15.74
N VAL A 474 -0.68 -13.01 14.75
CA VAL A 474 -1.94 -13.74 14.98
C VAL A 474 -1.73 -15.20 15.33
N ASP A 475 -0.66 -15.83 14.82
CA ASP A 475 -0.42 -17.26 14.94
C ASP A 475 1.04 -17.56 15.27
N ALA A 476 1.25 -18.35 16.32
CA ALA A 476 2.57 -18.78 16.77
C ALA A 476 2.50 -20.26 17.13
N TYR A 477 3.15 -21.10 16.32
CA TYR A 477 3.15 -22.54 16.56
C TYR A 477 4.47 -23.23 16.22
N GLY A 478 4.67 -24.38 16.86
CA GLY A 478 5.61 -25.41 16.46
C GLY A 478 4.84 -26.64 16.01
N ALA A 479 5.23 -27.26 14.90
CA ALA A 479 4.75 -28.55 14.46
C ALA A 479 5.90 -29.54 14.53
N LEU A 480 5.73 -30.68 15.19
CA LEU A 480 6.81 -31.65 15.41
C LEU A 480 6.33 -33.10 15.41
N VAL A 481 7.17 -34.00 14.90
CA VAL A 481 6.98 -35.45 14.99
C VAL A 481 7.67 -35.94 16.27
N ARG A 482 6.91 -36.46 17.23
CA ARG A 482 7.44 -36.95 18.51
C ARG A 482 8.57 -37.97 18.27
N PRO A 483 9.72 -37.88 18.95
CA PRO A 483 10.67 -39.00 19.02
C PRO A 483 9.99 -40.25 19.57
N ARG A 484 10.32 -41.41 19.01
CA ARG A 484 9.88 -42.67 19.61
C ARG A 484 10.64 -42.87 20.94
N PRO A 485 10.03 -43.45 21.98
CA PRO A 485 10.68 -43.58 23.30
C PRO A 485 11.98 -44.39 23.30
N ASP A 486 12.13 -45.33 22.36
CA ASP A 486 13.32 -46.16 22.13
C ASP A 486 14.45 -45.44 21.38
N ASN A 487 14.20 -44.25 20.81
CA ASN A 487 15.17 -43.49 20.05
C ASN A 487 15.82 -42.39 20.90
N GLU A 488 16.70 -42.81 21.81
CA GLU A 488 17.46 -41.92 22.72
C GLU A 488 18.33 -40.88 21.98
N GLN A 489 18.61 -41.10 20.68
CA GLN A 489 19.50 -40.24 19.89
C GLN A 489 18.87 -38.90 19.50
N VAL A 490 17.53 -38.77 19.55
CA VAL A 490 16.82 -37.51 19.24
C VAL A 490 15.92 -37.11 20.40
N ALA A 491 16.37 -36.12 21.17
CA ALA A 491 15.69 -35.71 22.39
C ALA A 491 14.50 -34.78 22.10
N LEU A 492 13.37 -35.05 22.78
CA LEU A 492 12.14 -34.28 22.63
C LEU A 492 12.31 -32.83 23.11
N ASP A 493 13.03 -32.61 24.21
CA ASP A 493 13.27 -31.28 24.77
C ASP A 493 14.11 -30.40 23.81
N VAL A 494 15.13 -30.96 23.16
CA VAL A 494 15.93 -30.32 22.11
C VAL A 494 15.06 -29.98 20.88
N LEU A 495 14.13 -30.87 20.50
CA LEU A 495 13.22 -30.64 19.37
C LEU A 495 12.21 -29.51 19.65
N ILE A 496 11.64 -29.46 20.86
CA ILE A 496 10.74 -28.38 21.29
C ILE A 496 11.53 -27.07 21.42
N ALA A 497 12.74 -27.11 22.00
CA ALA A 497 13.59 -25.94 22.21
C ALA A 497 13.89 -25.18 20.92
N GLN A 498 14.16 -25.90 19.83
CA GLN A 498 14.30 -25.31 18.50
C GLN A 498 13.05 -24.51 18.11
N GLN A 499 11.86 -25.10 18.23
CA GLN A 499 10.62 -24.44 17.78
C GLN A 499 10.31 -23.21 18.62
N VAL A 500 10.43 -23.33 19.95
CA VAL A 500 10.17 -22.25 20.91
C VAL A 500 11.15 -21.09 20.70
N ALA A 501 12.44 -21.37 20.53
CA ALA A 501 13.45 -20.33 20.30
C ALA A 501 13.29 -19.65 18.94
N GLY A 502 12.94 -20.38 17.88
CA GLY A 502 12.68 -19.82 16.56
C GLY A 502 11.48 -18.87 16.57
N ALA A 503 10.35 -19.31 17.13
CA ALA A 503 9.16 -18.48 17.27
C ALA A 503 9.39 -17.26 18.18
N PHE A 504 10.17 -17.41 19.27
CA PHE A 504 10.56 -16.30 20.14
C PHE A 504 11.40 -15.24 19.42
N VAL A 505 12.43 -15.64 18.66
CA VAL A 505 13.24 -14.68 17.90
C VAL A 505 12.39 -13.98 16.83
N ALA A 506 11.52 -14.74 16.15
CA ALA A 506 10.56 -14.17 15.20
C ALA A 506 9.53 -13.23 15.82
N SER A 507 9.21 -13.36 17.12
CA SER A 507 8.31 -12.44 17.81
C SER A 507 8.90 -11.06 18.09
N HIS A 508 10.20 -10.85 17.86
CA HIS A 508 10.85 -9.53 18.01
C HIS A 508 10.63 -8.60 16.82
N GLY A 509 9.97 -9.05 15.73
CA GLY A 509 9.62 -8.21 14.59
C GLY A 509 10.06 -8.81 13.26
N LYS A 510 10.41 -7.95 12.29
CA LYS A 510 10.80 -8.37 10.94
C LYS A 510 12.26 -8.86 10.90
N VAL A 511 12.49 -10.03 11.49
CA VAL A 511 13.78 -10.73 11.45
C VAL A 511 13.86 -11.69 10.25
N PRO A 512 15.02 -11.82 9.56
CA PRO A 512 15.22 -12.82 8.54
C PRO A 512 15.10 -14.26 9.07
N ARG A 513 14.68 -15.19 8.20
CA ARG A 513 14.56 -16.62 8.56
C ARG A 513 15.92 -17.20 9.00
N TRP A 514 17.02 -16.88 8.31
CA TRP A 514 18.36 -17.34 8.67
C TRP A 514 18.72 -16.98 10.12
N PHE A 515 18.35 -15.77 10.57
CA PHE A 515 18.65 -15.31 11.92
C PHE A 515 17.83 -16.08 12.96
N SER A 516 16.53 -16.26 12.69
CA SER A 516 15.62 -16.96 13.60
C SER A 516 15.91 -18.46 13.69
N GLU A 517 16.07 -19.13 12.55
CA GLU A 517 16.35 -20.57 12.50
C GLU A 517 17.78 -20.92 12.93
N GLY A 518 18.77 -20.09 12.57
CA GLY A 518 20.12 -20.24 13.11
C GLY A 518 20.15 -20.13 14.63
N THR A 519 19.32 -19.26 15.20
CA THR A 519 19.20 -19.12 16.66
C THR A 519 18.41 -20.27 17.28
N ALA A 520 17.35 -20.74 16.62
CA ALA A 520 16.62 -21.95 17.02
C ALA A 520 17.55 -23.16 17.18
N ARG A 521 18.40 -23.39 16.18
CA ARG A 521 19.42 -24.47 16.19
C ARG A 521 20.54 -24.22 17.18
N PHE A 522 20.96 -22.97 17.39
CA PHE A 522 21.91 -22.63 18.45
C PHE A 522 21.36 -22.95 19.85
N VAL A 523 20.07 -22.65 20.10
CA VAL A 523 19.42 -22.97 21.37
C VAL A 523 19.26 -24.47 21.56
N ALA A 524 18.91 -25.22 20.50
CA ALA A 524 18.93 -26.67 20.50
C ALA A 524 20.32 -27.24 20.86
N TRP A 525 21.39 -26.75 20.23
CA TRP A 525 22.78 -27.10 20.59
C TRP A 525 23.13 -26.76 22.05
N LYS A 526 22.68 -25.59 22.54
CA LYS A 526 22.89 -25.16 23.94
C LYS A 526 22.18 -26.06 24.96
N ILE A 527 21.06 -26.65 24.57
CA ILE A 527 20.19 -27.49 25.42
C ILE A 527 20.59 -28.97 25.38
N GLY A 528 21.03 -29.48 24.22
CA GLY A 528 21.46 -30.86 24.05
C GLY A 528 22.50 -31.02 22.95
N ALA A 529 23.76 -30.66 23.23
CA ALA A 529 24.88 -30.75 22.29
C ALA A 529 25.22 -32.18 21.81
N LYS A 530 24.63 -33.22 22.44
CA LYS A 530 24.79 -34.63 22.08
C LYS A 530 23.62 -35.20 21.26
N ASP A 531 22.55 -34.43 21.00
CA ASP A 531 21.45 -34.86 20.11
C ASP A 531 22.00 -35.11 18.70
N GLU A 532 21.64 -36.23 18.09
CA GLU A 532 22.24 -36.68 16.84
C GLU A 532 21.95 -35.72 15.66
N ARG A 533 20.88 -34.91 15.73
CA ARG A 533 20.65 -33.83 14.74
C ARG A 533 21.64 -32.68 14.92
N VAL A 534 21.96 -32.34 16.16
CA VAL A 534 22.95 -31.29 16.47
C VAL A 534 24.34 -31.74 16.01
N LEU A 535 24.69 -33.00 16.27
CA LEU A 535 25.90 -33.62 15.76
C LEU A 535 25.91 -33.68 14.23
N ALA A 536 24.77 -33.98 13.58
CA ALA A 536 24.63 -33.95 12.12
C ALA A 536 24.95 -32.57 11.54
N TRP A 537 24.40 -31.48 12.10
CA TRP A 537 24.68 -30.12 11.61
C TRP A 537 26.16 -29.73 11.73
N ASP A 538 26.84 -30.10 12.84
CA ASP A 538 28.28 -29.86 13.00
C ASP A 538 29.13 -30.69 12.00
N ARG A 539 28.63 -31.84 11.51
CA ARG A 539 29.29 -32.67 10.47
C ARG A 539 29.06 -32.13 9.06
N GLU A 540 27.82 -31.80 8.73
CA GLU A 540 27.37 -31.29 7.42
C GLU A 540 27.87 -29.86 7.12
N LEU A 541 28.36 -29.14 8.14
CA LEU A 541 28.94 -27.80 7.98
C LEU A 541 30.11 -27.77 6.97
N VAL A 542 30.94 -28.83 6.87
CA VAL A 542 32.03 -28.89 5.88
C VAL A 542 31.48 -28.83 4.44
N GLU A 543 30.49 -29.67 4.16
CA GLU A 543 29.84 -29.76 2.85
C GLU A 543 29.10 -28.46 2.52
N THR A 544 28.35 -27.94 3.49
CA THR A 544 27.66 -26.64 3.41
C THR A 544 28.62 -25.51 3.00
N LEU A 545 29.78 -25.40 3.66
CA LEU A 545 30.78 -24.38 3.34
C LEU A 545 31.42 -24.59 1.95
N ASN A 546 31.62 -25.83 1.53
CA ASN A 546 32.14 -26.15 0.19
C ASN A 546 31.14 -25.86 -0.94
N THR A 547 29.83 -25.91 -0.67
CA THR A 547 28.77 -25.54 -1.64
C THR A 547 28.67 -24.02 -1.85
N MET A 548 29.12 -23.22 -0.90
CA MET A 548 29.06 -21.75 -0.96
C MET A 548 30.16 -21.16 -1.85
N LYS A 549 29.78 -20.32 -2.82
CA LYS A 549 30.70 -19.54 -3.66
C LYS A 549 31.09 -18.21 -2.98
N GLN A 550 30.19 -17.66 -2.16
CA GLN A 550 30.41 -16.46 -1.36
C GLN A 550 29.96 -16.70 0.08
N ALA A 551 30.64 -16.05 1.04
CA ALA A 551 30.36 -16.18 2.47
C ALA A 551 28.90 -15.85 2.87
N ASP A 552 28.18 -15.11 2.04
CA ASP A 552 26.82 -14.64 2.25
C ASP A 552 25.77 -15.37 1.38
N ASP A 553 26.14 -16.46 0.69
CA ASP A 553 25.20 -17.18 -0.19
C ASP A 553 23.97 -17.74 0.55
N PHE A 554 24.14 -18.15 1.82
CA PHE A 554 23.03 -18.58 2.69
C PHE A 554 22.09 -17.44 3.09
N LEU A 555 22.60 -16.21 3.19
CA LEU A 555 21.80 -15.01 3.47
C LEU A 555 20.95 -14.61 2.25
N LYS A 556 21.49 -14.84 1.05
CA LYS A 556 20.89 -14.50 -0.25
C LYS A 556 19.98 -15.58 -0.84
N GLY A 557 19.70 -16.67 -0.10
CA GLY A 557 18.83 -17.75 -0.57
C GLY A 557 19.40 -18.57 -1.74
N LYS A 558 20.73 -18.59 -1.93
CA LYS A 558 21.40 -19.34 -3.01
C LYS A 558 21.72 -20.80 -2.63
N LEU A 559 21.40 -21.23 -1.42
CA LEU A 559 21.54 -22.60 -0.95
C LEU A 559 20.15 -23.26 -0.79
N PRO A 560 20.04 -24.60 -0.93
CA PRO A 560 18.92 -25.37 -0.38
C PRO A 560 18.67 -25.02 1.08
N ALA A 561 17.42 -25.04 1.52
CA ALA A 561 17.02 -24.57 2.85
C ALA A 561 17.74 -25.31 3.98
N GLU A 562 18.01 -26.60 3.80
CA GLU A 562 18.72 -27.48 4.73
C GLU A 562 20.15 -26.99 4.97
N LEU A 563 20.91 -26.72 3.90
CA LEU A 563 22.27 -26.19 3.94
C LEU A 563 22.30 -24.75 4.43
N ALA A 564 21.33 -23.93 4.00
CA ALA A 564 21.20 -22.55 4.47
C ALA A 564 21.02 -22.47 5.99
N ASP A 565 20.25 -23.39 6.57
CA ASP A 565 20.03 -23.44 8.02
C ASP A 565 21.26 -23.91 8.80
N ILE A 566 22.10 -24.79 8.22
CA ILE A 566 23.36 -25.24 8.84
C ILE A 566 24.40 -24.10 8.86
N ALA A 567 24.53 -23.38 7.74
CA ALA A 567 25.32 -22.15 7.69
C ALA A 567 24.80 -21.11 8.70
N SER A 568 23.47 -20.92 8.76
CA SER A 568 22.82 -20.02 9.71
C SER A 568 23.11 -20.37 11.17
N TYR A 569 23.00 -21.64 11.54
CA TYR A 569 23.32 -22.15 12.87
C TYR A 569 24.77 -21.84 13.26
N SER A 570 25.72 -22.15 12.38
CA SER A 570 27.15 -21.88 12.62
C SER A 570 27.46 -20.38 12.68
N PHE A 571 26.79 -19.56 11.86
CA PHE A 571 26.93 -18.11 11.91
C PHE A 571 26.37 -17.52 13.21
N ILE A 572 25.19 -17.97 13.67
CA ILE A 572 24.66 -17.55 14.97
C ILE A 572 25.57 -18.03 16.12
N LYS A 573 26.14 -19.24 16.06
CA LYS A 573 27.13 -19.75 17.03
C LYS A 573 28.39 -18.85 17.09
N PHE A 574 28.78 -18.23 15.98
CA PHE A 574 29.83 -17.19 15.93
C PHE A 574 29.38 -15.85 16.54
N LEU A 575 28.18 -15.36 16.20
CA LEU A 575 27.65 -14.10 16.77
C LEU A 575 27.42 -14.21 18.29
N MET A 576 27.02 -15.38 18.77
CA MET A 576 26.81 -15.71 20.19
C MET A 576 28.10 -15.86 21.01
N LYS A 577 29.28 -15.63 20.42
CA LYS A 577 30.53 -15.42 21.18
C LYS A 577 30.47 -14.15 22.05
N ASP A 578 29.63 -13.18 21.69
CA ASP A 578 29.29 -12.01 22.52
C ASP A 578 27.77 -11.98 22.79
N PRO A 579 27.26 -12.72 23.80
CA PRO A 579 25.83 -12.80 24.10
C PRO A 579 25.22 -11.44 24.43
N ARG A 580 26.00 -10.52 25.03
CA ARG A 580 25.52 -9.17 25.37
C ARG A 580 25.25 -8.36 24.10
N ARG A 581 26.10 -8.48 23.08
CA ARG A 581 25.89 -7.88 21.75
C ARG A 581 24.69 -8.47 21.05
N TYR A 582 24.53 -9.79 21.07
CA TYR A 582 23.36 -10.45 20.52
C TYR A 582 22.05 -10.03 21.21
N GLN A 583 22.04 -9.88 22.54
CA GLN A 583 20.89 -9.35 23.27
C GLN A 583 20.56 -7.90 22.90
N ARG A 584 21.57 -7.04 22.68
CA ARG A 584 21.33 -5.68 22.15
C ARG A 584 20.70 -5.71 20.75
N MET A 585 21.11 -6.65 19.90
CA MET A 585 20.49 -6.86 18.59
C MET A 585 19.00 -7.20 18.71
N LEU A 586 18.64 -8.24 19.48
CA LEU A 586 17.24 -8.60 19.72
C LEU A 586 16.41 -7.45 20.29
N LYS A 587 16.94 -6.74 21.30
CA LYS A 587 16.25 -5.60 21.92
C LYS A 587 16.04 -4.45 20.94
N SER A 588 16.99 -4.19 20.05
CA SER A 588 16.90 -3.13 19.04
C SER A 588 15.78 -3.42 18.03
N VAL A 589 15.73 -4.65 17.49
CA VAL A 589 14.66 -5.06 16.56
C VAL A 589 13.30 -5.11 17.27
N GLY A 590 13.25 -5.62 18.50
CA GLY A 590 12.06 -5.60 19.36
C GLY A 590 11.54 -4.19 19.68
N GLY A 591 12.42 -3.18 19.62
CA GLY A 591 12.06 -1.76 19.71
C GLY A 591 11.56 -1.14 18.40
N GLY A 592 11.38 -1.93 17.34
CA GLY A 592 10.91 -1.47 16.03
C GLY A 592 12.01 -0.99 15.07
N VAL A 593 13.29 -1.13 15.42
CA VAL A 593 14.40 -0.79 14.51
C VAL A 593 14.47 -1.85 13.40
N GLU A 594 14.58 -1.40 12.14
CA GLU A 594 14.76 -2.28 10.98
C GLU A 594 16.01 -3.16 11.16
N PHE A 595 15.91 -4.44 10.79
CA PHE A 595 16.91 -5.46 11.09
C PHE A 595 18.31 -5.14 10.56
N GLN A 596 18.46 -4.73 9.30
CA GLN A 596 19.75 -4.41 8.70
C GLN A 596 20.42 -3.22 9.41
N LYS A 597 19.64 -2.19 9.76
CA LYS A 597 20.10 -1.04 10.56
C LYS A 597 20.52 -1.46 11.97
N ALA A 598 19.69 -2.25 12.67
CA ALA A 598 19.99 -2.75 14.01
C ALA A 598 21.26 -3.62 14.02
N PHE A 599 21.41 -4.51 13.03
CA PHE A 599 22.57 -5.38 12.89
C PHE A 599 23.84 -4.56 12.64
N THR A 600 23.78 -3.61 11.70
CA THR A 600 24.92 -2.75 11.37
C THR A 600 25.38 -1.90 12.56
N ALA A 601 24.44 -1.34 13.33
CA ALA A 601 24.76 -0.59 14.54
C ALA A 601 25.40 -1.44 15.65
N VAL A 602 25.06 -2.72 15.74
CA VAL A 602 25.50 -3.63 16.82
C VAL A 602 26.78 -4.40 16.47
N TYR A 603 26.98 -4.75 15.19
CA TYR A 603 28.11 -5.53 14.69
C TYR A 603 29.11 -4.73 13.84
N GLN A 604 28.87 -3.44 13.61
CA GLN A 604 29.74 -2.53 12.84
C GLN A 604 29.93 -2.95 11.36
N GLY A 605 28.92 -3.63 10.80
CA GLY A 605 28.88 -4.04 9.41
C GLY A 605 27.58 -4.79 9.12
N THR A 606 27.22 -4.91 7.84
CA THR A 606 26.02 -5.66 7.43
C THR A 606 26.21 -7.17 7.66
N PRO A 607 25.14 -7.99 7.72
CA PRO A 607 25.25 -9.45 7.82
C PRO A 607 26.18 -10.06 6.77
N GLU A 608 26.16 -9.55 5.55
CA GLU A 608 27.00 -9.98 4.42
C GLU A 608 28.49 -9.65 4.64
N GLN A 609 28.77 -8.50 5.24
CA GLN A 609 30.14 -8.12 5.62
C GLN A 609 30.65 -8.97 6.78
N VAL A 610 29.81 -9.18 7.81
CA VAL A 610 30.17 -9.95 9.01
C VAL A 610 30.35 -11.44 8.69
N ALA A 611 29.58 -12.00 7.74
CA ALA A 611 29.72 -13.38 7.29
C ALA A 611 31.13 -13.70 6.74
N LYS A 612 31.82 -12.73 6.13
CA LYS A 612 33.20 -12.90 5.63
C LYS A 612 34.21 -13.22 6.73
N PHE A 613 34.01 -12.70 7.94
CA PHE A 613 34.85 -12.99 9.11
C PHE A 613 34.51 -14.31 9.78
N TRP A 614 33.28 -14.82 9.58
CA TRP A 614 32.83 -16.09 10.15
C TRP A 614 33.38 -17.31 9.39
N VAL A 615 33.40 -17.31 8.05
CA VAL A 615 33.80 -18.50 7.25
C VAL A 615 35.17 -19.09 7.66
N PRO A 616 36.24 -18.31 7.91
CA PRO A 616 37.52 -18.85 8.37
C PRO A 616 37.46 -19.50 9.76
N ASP A 617 36.59 -19.01 10.64
CA ASP A 617 36.36 -19.60 11.97
C ASP A 617 35.53 -20.89 11.87
N ALA A 618 34.49 -20.89 11.02
CA ALA A 618 33.67 -22.06 10.73
C ALA A 618 34.49 -23.22 10.16
N ALA A 619 35.36 -22.94 9.18
CA ALA A 619 36.26 -23.94 8.59
C ALA A 619 37.22 -24.53 9.64
N LYS A 620 37.77 -23.70 10.53
CA LYS A 620 38.63 -24.16 11.65
C LYS A 620 37.86 -25.05 12.64
N GLN A 621 36.61 -24.71 12.97
CA GLN A 621 35.77 -25.54 13.84
C GLN A 621 35.47 -26.89 13.18
N ALA A 622 35.06 -26.90 11.91
CA ALA A 622 34.71 -28.12 11.19
C ALA A 622 35.92 -29.07 11.00
N LEU A 623 37.13 -28.53 10.77
CA LEU A 623 38.36 -29.33 10.73
C LEU A 623 38.70 -29.98 12.08
N ARG A 624 38.37 -29.36 13.22
CA ARG A 624 38.57 -29.96 14.56
C ARG A 624 37.66 -31.17 14.78
N VAL A 625 36.38 -31.08 14.40
CA VAL A 625 35.41 -32.20 14.45
C VAL A 625 35.90 -33.37 13.58
N ARG A 626 36.44 -33.10 12.39
CA ARG A 626 37.00 -34.15 11.51
C ARG A 626 38.25 -34.81 12.10
N ARG A 627 39.08 -34.07 12.84
CA ARG A 627 40.27 -34.62 13.53
C ARG A 627 39.89 -35.49 14.73
N SER A 628 38.94 -35.05 15.57
CA SER A 628 38.53 -35.84 16.74
C SER A 628 37.92 -37.20 16.36
N ARG A 629 37.25 -37.29 15.20
CA ARG A 629 36.80 -38.57 14.63
C ARG A 629 37.94 -39.49 14.22
N ARG A 630 39.00 -38.98 13.59
CA ARG A 630 40.18 -39.80 13.21
C ARG A 630 40.93 -40.36 14.41
N SER A 631 40.95 -39.66 15.55
CA SER A 631 41.51 -40.18 16.79
C SER A 631 40.60 -41.14 17.56
N ALA A 632 39.28 -41.11 17.31
CA ALA A 632 38.31 -41.98 17.99
C ALA A 632 38.00 -43.27 17.23
N GLY A 633 38.23 -43.32 15.91
CA GLY A 633 38.10 -44.52 15.08
C GLY A 633 39.46 -45.12 14.70
N GLY A 634 40.46 -44.99 15.57
CA GLY A 634 41.81 -45.54 15.39
C GLY A 634 42.17 -46.58 16.46
N SER A 635 41.15 -47.20 17.06
CA SER A 635 41.25 -48.18 18.14
C SER A 635 40.20 -49.29 17.99
N GLU A 636 40.13 -49.85 16.78
CA GLU A 636 39.57 -51.17 16.45
C GLU A 636 40.59 -51.89 15.57
#